data_AF-A0A8H3CSH8-F1
#
_entry.id   AF-A0A8H3CSH8-F1
#
_cell.length_a   1.000
_cell.length_b   1.000
_cell.length_c   1.000
_cell.angle_alpha   90.00
_cell.angle_beta   90.00
_cell.angle_gamma   90.00
#
_symmetry.space_group_name_H-M   'P 1'
#
loop_
_entity.id
_entity.type
_entity.pdbx_description
1 polymer ?
#
loop_
_entity_poly.entity_id
_entity_poly.type
_entity_poly.pdbx_seq_one_letter_code
_entity_poly.pdbx_strand_id
1 'polypeptide(L)'
;MSEIILHGTSQPLGLTIQDYPNLYTNDALAALSQVILHDECRQDALRTIEDICTLSNPNLETFVSGDVYTRITLEKLKLVNKLGLNMAEIEHFALIRLVAGCVELLLCVKPSPFYYEYGYLCFRIMIISLNACLIKYANHLDPNFALLKDGFEYSKASISFLWIACASFLTIELTGSARQILGLYVGPPSKWNITLLEKHKLESLLDILYADRKNFTIALKETRSLGLSGFMYVLWKFVETERASMNNYEQKLLGPYNQILHRYYLVLPKFKYELEATQLVCRLVLVDIPPCTLKPDGPVDLEDSKNVVRSYIQHLEHTNEIDIPQYLRFMAFFEPFMILGCEDLITGAFKATMQAVWRWFLLPGWGPNRPARILIAVVECFHEIFGRIYRRPPSDENPWQSWVVAFMKSIIDSDIVEAILRAALHSTIPMDENFKHDSICRSPECPSHGTSNYRNMPRMLKRIAHLSLDLICGTPFDTFVHHLVRESVYLDCWRRYLAFFGSCGLLDPLHKNCAMYHICTFWVGEFLEEMLGEEWEEKLLEMQAYGVCSNPRCPFPFGAEFTVFNHGNAPFCSRRCQEISSTYAWQRYSNLVDETFRGRTRQLLIDPVDPLEYVFNSDIYSGLDSPDSSDSDAI
;
A
#
# COMPACT_ATOMS: atom_id res chain seq x y z
N MET A 1 -34.95 -7.84 -23.20
CA MET A 1 -34.58 -9.26 -23.41
C MET A 1 -34.15 -9.87 -22.07
N SER A 2 -34.85 -9.54 -20.97
CA SER A 2 -34.27 -9.60 -19.62
C SER A 2 -35.25 -10.06 -18.52
N GLU A 3 -36.45 -10.52 -18.89
CA GLU A 3 -37.50 -10.92 -17.93
C GLU A 3 -37.83 -12.40 -17.95
N ILE A 4 -37.20 -13.18 -18.83
CA ILE A 4 -37.46 -14.61 -18.93
C ILE A 4 -36.31 -15.33 -18.20
N ILE A 5 -36.69 -16.25 -17.32
CA ILE A 5 -35.87 -17.30 -16.70
C ILE A 5 -35.18 -16.93 -15.37
N LEU A 6 -35.99 -16.83 -14.32
CA LEU A 6 -35.73 -17.47 -13.00
C LEU A 6 -36.93 -17.36 -12.03
N HIS A 7 -37.94 -16.54 -12.34
CA HIS A 7 -39.16 -16.52 -11.51
C HIS A 7 -40.05 -17.77 -11.63
N GLY A 8 -39.85 -18.62 -12.65
CA GLY A 8 -40.70 -19.79 -12.91
C GLY A 8 -40.10 -21.14 -12.52
N THR A 9 -38.78 -21.23 -12.35
CA THR A 9 -38.10 -22.48 -11.99
C THR A 9 -37.41 -22.27 -10.66
N SER A 10 -37.95 -22.87 -9.61
CA SER A 10 -37.36 -22.96 -8.27
C SER A 10 -36.09 -23.82 -8.27
N GLN A 11 -35.12 -23.51 -9.13
CA GLN A 11 -33.81 -24.11 -9.05
C GLN A 11 -33.15 -23.59 -7.77
N PRO A 12 -32.64 -24.49 -6.89
CA PRO A 12 -31.95 -24.06 -5.70
C PRO A 12 -30.67 -23.33 -6.12
N LEU A 13 -30.62 -22.02 -5.85
CA LEU A 13 -29.42 -21.19 -6.07
C LEU A 13 -28.25 -21.57 -5.12
N GLY A 14 -28.52 -22.51 -4.20
CA GLY A 14 -27.56 -23.11 -3.30
C GLY A 14 -27.42 -22.35 -1.99
N LEU A 15 -26.26 -22.55 -1.36
CA LEU A 15 -25.88 -21.89 -0.13
C LEU A 15 -25.57 -20.40 -0.36
N THR A 16 -25.48 -19.66 0.73
CA THR A 16 -25.20 -18.21 0.68
C THR A 16 -23.72 -17.94 0.87
N ILE A 17 -23.30 -16.70 0.61
CA ILE A 17 -21.91 -16.26 0.80
C ILE A 17 -21.34 -16.51 2.20
N GLN A 18 -22.20 -16.62 3.23
CA GLN A 18 -21.80 -16.92 4.60
C GLN A 18 -21.24 -18.34 4.75
N ASP A 19 -21.62 -19.26 3.87
CA ASP A 19 -21.20 -20.66 3.90
C ASP A 19 -19.86 -20.90 3.15
N TYR A 20 -19.40 -19.91 2.37
CA TYR A 20 -18.23 -20.06 1.51
C TYR A 20 -16.92 -20.38 2.23
N PRO A 21 -16.59 -19.80 3.41
CA PRO A 21 -15.38 -20.17 4.15
C PRO A 21 -15.25 -21.69 4.41
N ASN A 22 -16.38 -22.38 4.56
CA ASN A 22 -16.40 -23.81 4.89
C ASN A 22 -16.23 -24.72 3.66
N LEU A 23 -16.47 -24.18 2.46
CA LEU A 23 -16.60 -24.97 1.23
C LEU A 23 -15.52 -24.66 0.20
N TYR A 24 -15.08 -23.41 0.17
CA TYR A 24 -14.30 -22.87 -0.95
C TYR A 24 -12.97 -22.25 -0.53
N THR A 25 -12.54 -22.46 0.72
CA THR A 25 -11.17 -22.17 1.15
C THR A 25 -10.17 -23.13 0.52
N ASN A 26 -8.88 -22.76 0.48
CA ASN A 26 -7.84 -23.66 -0.04
C ASN A 26 -7.84 -25.01 0.67
N ASP A 27 -8.05 -25.02 1.99
CA ASP A 27 -8.09 -26.25 2.79
C ASP A 27 -9.31 -27.11 2.46
N ALA A 28 -10.50 -26.51 2.37
CA ALA A 28 -11.72 -27.21 1.99
C ALA A 28 -11.61 -27.83 0.57
N LEU A 29 -11.01 -27.10 -0.36
CA LEU A 29 -10.80 -27.56 -1.73
C LEU A 29 -9.71 -28.63 -1.84
N ALA A 30 -8.65 -28.54 -1.04
CA ALA A 30 -7.62 -29.56 -0.96
C ALA A 30 -8.16 -30.87 -0.37
N ALA A 31 -9.10 -30.81 0.59
CA ALA A 31 -9.81 -31.99 1.07
C ALA A 31 -10.72 -32.57 -0.03
N LEU A 32 -11.40 -31.71 -0.80
CA LEU A 32 -12.28 -32.14 -1.88
C LEU A 32 -11.54 -32.81 -3.05
N SER A 33 -10.32 -32.35 -3.36
CA SER A 33 -9.50 -32.89 -4.45
C SER A 33 -8.96 -34.30 -4.19
N GLN A 34 -8.88 -34.72 -2.92
CA GLN A 34 -8.48 -36.08 -2.55
C GLN A 34 -9.57 -37.13 -2.86
N VAL A 35 -10.82 -36.70 -3.04
CA VAL A 35 -11.93 -37.61 -3.32
C VAL A 35 -11.96 -37.95 -4.81
N ILE A 36 -11.50 -39.17 -5.15
CA ILE A 36 -11.54 -39.70 -6.51
C ILE A 36 -12.96 -39.59 -7.08
N LEU A 37 -13.10 -38.98 -8.25
CA LEU A 37 -14.35 -38.95 -9.00
C LEU A 37 -14.58 -40.32 -9.63
N HIS A 38 -15.76 -40.91 -9.40
CA HIS A 38 -16.20 -42.08 -10.15
C HIS A 38 -16.36 -41.72 -11.64
N ASP A 39 -16.15 -42.69 -12.53
CA ASP A 39 -16.22 -42.49 -13.99
C ASP A 39 -17.55 -41.89 -14.44
N GLU A 40 -18.66 -42.27 -13.81
CA GLU A 40 -19.99 -41.73 -14.07
C GLU A 40 -20.06 -40.23 -13.74
N CYS A 41 -19.60 -39.83 -12.56
CA CYS A 41 -19.55 -38.42 -12.14
C CYS A 41 -18.63 -37.59 -13.05
N ARG A 42 -17.51 -38.17 -13.50
CA ARG A 42 -16.59 -37.54 -14.45
C ARG A 42 -17.27 -37.30 -15.79
N GLN A 43 -17.97 -38.30 -16.34
CA GLN A 43 -18.72 -38.15 -17.60
C GLN A 43 -19.84 -37.11 -17.49
N ASP A 44 -20.54 -37.06 -16.37
CA ASP A 44 -21.58 -36.05 -16.13
C ASP A 44 -20.99 -34.63 -16.04
N ALA A 45 -19.82 -34.47 -15.41
CA ALA A 45 -19.10 -33.20 -15.40
C ALA A 45 -18.69 -32.77 -16.83
N LEU A 46 -18.15 -33.68 -17.64
CA LEU A 46 -17.75 -33.39 -19.01
C LEU A 46 -18.95 -33.00 -19.90
N ARG A 47 -20.07 -33.72 -19.81
CA ARG A 47 -21.32 -33.35 -20.51
C ARG A 47 -21.84 -31.99 -20.05
N THR A 48 -21.70 -31.69 -18.76
CA THR A 48 -22.09 -30.37 -18.24
C THR A 48 -21.20 -29.27 -18.83
N ILE A 49 -19.88 -29.49 -18.99
CA ILE A 49 -19.00 -28.56 -19.69
C ILE A 49 -19.47 -28.31 -21.14
N GLU A 50 -19.90 -29.35 -21.85
CA GLU A 50 -20.44 -29.22 -23.22
C GLU A 50 -21.76 -28.42 -23.25
N ASP A 51 -22.66 -28.67 -22.29
CA ASP A 51 -23.89 -27.89 -22.11
C ASP A 51 -23.56 -26.41 -21.88
N ILE A 52 -22.62 -26.09 -20.99
CA ILE A 52 -22.18 -24.71 -20.73
C ILE A 52 -21.57 -24.09 -21.99
N CYS A 53 -20.70 -24.82 -22.71
CA CYS A 53 -20.13 -24.34 -23.97
C CYS A 53 -21.19 -24.08 -25.05
N THR A 54 -22.35 -24.74 -24.97
CA THR A 54 -23.45 -24.52 -25.92
C THR A 54 -24.11 -23.16 -25.70
N LEU A 55 -24.15 -22.67 -24.45
CA LEU A 55 -24.65 -21.32 -24.13
C LEU A 55 -23.82 -20.19 -24.76
N SER A 56 -22.56 -20.47 -25.14
CA SER A 56 -21.71 -19.46 -25.79
C SER A 56 -22.16 -19.10 -27.21
N ASN A 57 -23.11 -19.83 -27.81
CA ASN A 57 -23.53 -19.63 -29.19
C ASN A 57 -24.51 -18.45 -29.29
N PRO A 58 -24.16 -17.34 -29.98
CA PRO A 58 -25.04 -16.18 -30.11
C PRO A 58 -26.32 -16.48 -30.91
N ASN A 59 -26.34 -17.56 -31.70
CA ASN A 59 -27.48 -17.97 -32.51
C ASN A 59 -28.36 -19.02 -31.80
N LEU A 60 -28.15 -19.28 -30.50
CA LEU A 60 -28.95 -20.26 -29.79
C LEU A 60 -30.39 -19.76 -29.63
N GLU A 61 -31.35 -20.51 -30.16
CA GLU A 61 -32.77 -20.19 -30.03
C GLU A 61 -33.19 -20.11 -28.55
N THR A 62 -34.06 -19.16 -28.21
CA THR A 62 -34.48 -18.89 -26.82
C THR A 62 -35.05 -20.13 -26.12
N PHE A 63 -35.79 -20.97 -26.86
CA PHE A 63 -36.35 -22.22 -26.34
C PHE A 63 -35.25 -23.24 -25.97
N VAL A 64 -34.30 -23.47 -26.89
CA VAL A 64 -33.16 -24.37 -26.69
C VAL A 64 -32.28 -23.89 -25.53
N SER A 65 -32.11 -22.57 -25.41
CA SER A 65 -31.38 -21.96 -24.30
C SER A 65 -32.04 -22.29 -22.95
N GLY A 66 -33.37 -22.17 -22.85
CA GLY A 66 -34.13 -22.56 -21.65
C GLY A 66 -33.89 -24.02 -21.24
N ASP A 67 -33.95 -24.95 -22.19
CA ASP A 67 -33.67 -26.36 -21.92
C ASP A 67 -32.24 -26.58 -21.41
N VAL A 68 -31.24 -25.92 -22.01
CA VAL A 68 -29.84 -26.01 -21.56
C VAL A 68 -29.67 -25.49 -20.13
N TYR A 69 -30.28 -24.34 -19.79
CA TYR A 69 -30.24 -23.82 -18.41
C TYR A 69 -30.85 -24.79 -17.40
N THR A 70 -31.95 -25.46 -17.74
CA THR A 70 -32.55 -26.45 -16.82
C THR A 70 -31.66 -27.67 -16.59
N ARG A 71 -30.82 -28.03 -17.58
CA ARG A 71 -29.87 -29.14 -17.47
C ARG A 71 -28.65 -28.81 -16.63
N ILE A 72 -28.26 -27.55 -16.50
CA ILE A 72 -27.10 -27.11 -15.71
C ILE A 72 -27.57 -26.82 -14.28
N THR A 73 -27.56 -27.84 -13.43
CA THR A 73 -27.95 -27.72 -12.03
C THR A 73 -26.76 -27.38 -11.13
N LEU A 74 -27.03 -26.89 -9.92
CA LEU A 74 -25.99 -26.64 -8.91
C LEU A 74 -25.10 -27.86 -8.65
N GLU A 75 -25.69 -29.05 -8.49
CA GLU A 75 -24.94 -30.28 -8.25
C GLU A 75 -24.02 -30.63 -9.42
N LYS A 76 -24.45 -30.40 -10.66
CA LYS A 76 -23.59 -30.56 -11.83
C LYS A 76 -22.46 -29.54 -11.87
N LEU A 77 -22.70 -28.28 -11.48
CA LEU A 77 -21.63 -27.30 -11.33
C LEU A 77 -20.63 -27.69 -10.24
N LYS A 78 -21.07 -28.28 -9.13
CA LYS A 78 -20.16 -28.84 -8.12
C LYS A 78 -19.30 -29.97 -8.68
N LEU A 79 -19.87 -30.85 -9.50
CA LEU A 79 -19.11 -31.90 -10.21
C LEU A 79 -18.08 -31.30 -11.18
N VAL A 80 -18.46 -30.29 -11.97
CA VAL A 80 -17.53 -29.58 -12.87
C VAL A 80 -16.42 -28.91 -12.07
N ASN A 81 -16.74 -28.17 -11.00
CA ASN A 81 -15.74 -27.55 -10.14
C ASN A 81 -14.79 -28.59 -9.55
N LYS A 82 -15.31 -29.72 -9.05
CA LYS A 82 -14.50 -30.83 -8.53
C LYS A 82 -13.59 -31.43 -9.59
N LEU A 83 -14.05 -31.59 -10.83
CA LEU A 83 -13.22 -32.02 -11.95
C LEU A 83 -12.08 -31.02 -12.22
N GLY A 84 -12.38 -29.71 -12.17
CA GLY A 84 -11.41 -28.63 -12.35
C GLY A 84 -10.36 -28.51 -11.24
N LEU A 85 -10.56 -29.15 -10.08
CA LEU A 85 -9.53 -29.25 -9.04
C LEU A 85 -8.45 -30.29 -9.36
N ASN A 86 -8.71 -31.20 -10.29
CA ASN A 86 -7.74 -32.19 -10.74
C ASN A 86 -6.91 -31.63 -11.90
N MET A 87 -5.63 -31.36 -11.65
CA MET A 87 -4.71 -30.82 -12.66
C MET A 87 -4.53 -31.74 -13.88
N ALA A 88 -4.77 -33.05 -13.76
CA ALA A 88 -4.74 -33.97 -14.91
C ALA A 88 -5.91 -33.75 -15.89
N GLU A 89 -7.00 -33.13 -15.43
CA GLU A 89 -8.22 -32.89 -16.22
C GLU A 89 -8.28 -31.45 -16.76
N ILE A 90 -7.28 -30.61 -16.45
CA ILE A 90 -7.30 -29.18 -16.75
C ILE A 90 -7.36 -28.87 -18.25
N GLU A 91 -6.91 -29.79 -19.10
CA GLU A 91 -7.01 -29.64 -20.56
C GLU A 91 -8.46 -29.53 -21.03
N HIS A 92 -9.40 -30.20 -20.35
CA HIS A 92 -10.84 -30.09 -20.62
C HIS A 92 -11.41 -28.70 -20.28
N PHE A 93 -10.71 -27.92 -19.48
CA PHE A 93 -11.10 -26.55 -19.13
C PHE A 93 -10.50 -25.50 -20.06
N ALA A 94 -9.50 -25.83 -20.89
CA ALA A 94 -8.86 -24.91 -21.82
C ALA A 94 -9.73 -24.61 -23.07
N LEU A 95 -11.01 -24.31 -22.84
CA LEU A 95 -12.06 -24.06 -23.82
C LEU A 95 -12.61 -22.64 -23.66
N ILE A 96 -12.40 -21.81 -24.67
CA ILE A 96 -12.87 -20.42 -24.59
C ILE A 96 -14.40 -20.28 -24.55
N ARG A 97 -15.09 -21.24 -25.17
CA ARG A 97 -16.55 -21.36 -25.12
C ARG A 97 -17.06 -21.65 -23.71
N LEU A 98 -16.27 -22.32 -22.87
CA LEU A 98 -16.61 -22.55 -21.47
C LEU A 98 -16.58 -21.23 -20.68
N VAL A 99 -15.55 -20.40 -20.90
CA VAL A 99 -15.46 -19.05 -20.32
C VAL A 99 -16.70 -18.23 -20.71
N ALA A 100 -17.02 -18.16 -22.01
CA ALA A 100 -18.17 -17.41 -22.51
C ALA A 100 -19.51 -17.95 -21.98
N GLY A 101 -19.68 -19.27 -21.93
CA GLY A 101 -20.90 -19.90 -21.37
C GLY A 101 -21.06 -19.64 -19.87
N CYS A 102 -19.98 -19.58 -19.10
CA CYS A 102 -20.04 -19.21 -17.69
C CYS A 102 -20.45 -17.74 -17.48
N VAL A 103 -20.06 -16.84 -18.40
CA VAL A 103 -20.55 -15.44 -18.38
C VAL A 103 -22.08 -15.40 -18.58
N GLU A 104 -22.62 -16.20 -19.49
CA GLU A 104 -24.08 -16.31 -19.67
C GLU A 104 -24.78 -16.81 -18.41
N LEU A 105 -24.23 -17.87 -17.79
CA LEU A 105 -24.78 -18.37 -16.53
C LEU A 105 -24.74 -17.31 -15.42
N LEU A 106 -23.64 -16.56 -15.30
CA LEU A 106 -23.52 -15.47 -14.32
C LEU A 106 -24.57 -14.38 -14.55
N LEU A 107 -24.83 -14.01 -15.81
CA LEU A 107 -25.83 -13.01 -16.17
C LEU A 107 -27.25 -13.40 -15.74
N CYS A 108 -27.54 -14.70 -15.70
CA CYS A 108 -28.83 -15.23 -15.27
C CYS A 108 -29.01 -15.18 -13.74
N VAL A 109 -27.95 -15.22 -12.93
CA VAL A 109 -28.11 -15.23 -11.47
C VAL A 109 -28.47 -13.84 -10.96
N LYS A 110 -29.71 -13.69 -10.48
CA LYS A 110 -30.24 -12.44 -9.91
C LYS A 110 -30.66 -12.61 -8.45
N PRO A 111 -30.63 -11.53 -7.63
CA PRO A 111 -30.09 -10.21 -7.94
C PRO A 111 -28.56 -10.12 -7.86
N SER A 112 -27.89 -11.06 -7.20
CA SER A 112 -26.46 -11.02 -6.90
C SER A 112 -25.79 -12.37 -7.17
N PRO A 113 -24.97 -12.50 -8.23
CA PRO A 113 -24.29 -13.76 -8.55
C PRO A 113 -23.30 -14.20 -7.47
N PHE A 114 -22.65 -13.30 -6.76
CA PHE A 114 -21.65 -13.67 -5.73
C PHE A 114 -22.27 -13.94 -4.36
N TYR A 115 -23.53 -13.59 -4.16
CA TYR A 115 -24.24 -13.95 -2.93
C TYR A 115 -24.65 -15.44 -2.92
N TYR A 116 -24.95 -16.01 -4.08
CA TYR A 116 -25.44 -17.38 -4.22
C TYR A 116 -24.37 -18.33 -4.76
N GLU A 117 -24.25 -19.50 -4.14
CA GLU A 117 -23.29 -20.54 -4.50
C GLU A 117 -23.26 -20.88 -5.99
N TYR A 118 -24.43 -20.94 -6.65
CA TYR A 118 -24.51 -21.21 -8.09
C TYR A 118 -23.70 -20.19 -8.90
N GLY A 119 -23.88 -18.89 -8.64
CA GLY A 119 -23.17 -17.84 -9.37
C GLY A 119 -21.68 -17.83 -9.04
N TYR A 120 -21.31 -18.02 -7.78
CA TYR A 120 -19.89 -18.14 -7.40
C TYR A 120 -19.19 -19.34 -8.06
N LEU A 121 -19.86 -20.50 -8.18
CA LEU A 121 -19.33 -21.66 -8.89
C LEU A 121 -19.16 -21.38 -10.39
N CYS A 122 -20.12 -20.71 -11.04
CA CYS A 122 -19.97 -20.27 -12.43
C CYS A 122 -18.74 -19.37 -12.60
N PHE A 123 -18.55 -18.39 -11.71
CA PHE A 123 -17.36 -17.54 -11.71
C PHE A 123 -16.09 -18.36 -11.51
N ARG A 124 -16.07 -19.28 -10.54
CA ARG A 124 -14.91 -20.13 -10.26
C ARG A 124 -14.51 -20.98 -11.46
N ILE A 125 -15.48 -21.65 -12.10
CA ILE A 125 -15.25 -22.46 -13.31
C ILE A 125 -14.76 -21.60 -14.47
N MET A 126 -15.32 -20.40 -14.64
CA MET A 126 -14.85 -19.41 -15.62
C MET A 126 -13.38 -19.06 -15.40
N ILE A 127 -12.96 -18.81 -14.16
CA ILE A 127 -11.57 -18.47 -13.80
C ILE A 127 -10.63 -19.66 -14.05
N ILE A 128 -11.02 -20.89 -13.69
CA ILE A 128 -10.23 -22.10 -14.00
C ILE A 128 -10.06 -22.23 -15.52
N SER A 129 -11.15 -22.10 -16.27
CA SER A 129 -11.15 -22.23 -17.73
C SER A 129 -10.30 -21.16 -18.40
N LEU A 130 -10.43 -19.90 -17.97
CA LEU A 130 -9.64 -18.80 -18.48
C LEU A 130 -8.15 -19.05 -18.26
N ASN A 131 -7.75 -19.35 -17.03
CA ASN A 131 -6.36 -19.63 -16.69
C ASN A 131 -5.81 -20.84 -17.47
N ALA A 132 -6.61 -21.90 -17.65
CA ALA A 132 -6.23 -23.03 -18.50
C ALA A 132 -5.99 -22.60 -19.97
N CYS A 133 -6.84 -21.73 -20.52
CA CYS A 133 -6.61 -21.12 -21.83
C CYS A 133 -5.33 -20.28 -21.89
N LEU A 134 -5.02 -19.49 -20.84
CA LEU A 134 -3.79 -18.69 -20.75
C LEU A 134 -2.55 -19.57 -20.81
N ILE A 135 -2.53 -20.65 -20.02
CA ILE A 135 -1.40 -21.57 -19.98
C ILE A 135 -1.25 -22.33 -21.29
N LYS A 136 -2.36 -22.81 -21.87
CA LYS A 136 -2.34 -23.45 -23.20
C LYS A 136 -1.74 -22.52 -24.24
N TYR A 137 -2.11 -21.24 -24.20
CA TYR A 137 -1.54 -20.22 -25.08
C TYR A 137 -0.04 -19.98 -24.82
N ALA A 138 0.36 -19.86 -23.56
CA ALA A 138 1.77 -19.71 -23.18
C ALA A 138 2.64 -20.86 -23.72
N ASN A 139 2.17 -22.10 -23.59
CA ASN A 139 2.85 -23.29 -24.11
C ASN A 139 2.96 -23.30 -25.65
N HIS A 140 2.00 -22.67 -26.34
CA HIS A 140 2.06 -22.51 -27.79
C HIS A 140 3.08 -21.44 -28.22
N LEU A 141 3.23 -20.37 -27.44
CA LEU A 141 4.19 -19.30 -27.71
C LEU A 141 5.63 -19.74 -27.44
N ASP A 142 5.85 -20.44 -26.33
CA ASP A 142 7.16 -20.97 -25.98
C ASP A 142 7.02 -22.44 -25.58
N PRO A 143 7.40 -23.39 -26.46
CA PRO A 143 7.42 -24.81 -26.14
C PRO A 143 8.34 -25.18 -24.96
N ASN A 144 9.29 -24.30 -24.63
CA ASN A 144 10.19 -24.40 -23.46
C ASN A 144 9.61 -23.74 -22.21
N PHE A 145 8.42 -23.13 -22.28
CA PHE A 145 7.59 -22.82 -21.12
C PHE A 145 7.07 -24.14 -20.53
N ALA A 146 8.02 -24.97 -20.10
CA ALA A 146 7.85 -26.35 -19.69
C ALA A 146 7.51 -26.44 -18.19
N LEU A 147 6.81 -25.43 -17.65
CA LEU A 147 6.20 -25.51 -16.31
C LEU A 147 5.29 -26.75 -16.20
N LEU A 148 4.88 -27.30 -17.34
CA LEU A 148 4.02 -28.47 -17.51
C LEU A 148 4.72 -29.71 -18.14
N LYS A 149 5.95 -29.63 -18.64
CA LYS A 149 6.50 -30.74 -19.45
C LYS A 149 7.50 -31.64 -18.74
N ASP A 150 8.24 -31.15 -17.74
CA ASP A 150 9.29 -31.95 -17.11
C ASP A 150 8.91 -32.45 -15.70
N GLY A 151 8.57 -33.74 -15.61
CA GLY A 151 8.72 -34.54 -14.39
C GLY A 151 7.71 -34.32 -13.25
N PHE A 152 6.74 -33.42 -13.39
CA PHE A 152 5.71 -33.23 -12.35
C PHE A 152 4.63 -34.30 -12.44
N GLU A 153 4.41 -35.02 -11.33
CA GLU A 153 3.24 -35.89 -11.15
C GLU A 153 1.98 -35.01 -11.07
N TYR A 154 1.37 -34.73 -12.21
CA TYR A 154 0.09 -34.01 -12.34
C TYR A 154 -1.01 -34.51 -11.40
N SER A 155 -1.00 -35.81 -11.12
CA SER A 155 -1.95 -36.46 -10.21
C SER A 155 -1.85 -35.97 -8.75
N LYS A 156 -0.76 -35.29 -8.37
CA LYS A 156 -0.54 -34.73 -7.03
C LYS A 156 -0.49 -33.20 -7.02
N ALA A 157 -0.55 -32.56 -8.19
CA ALA A 157 -0.49 -31.10 -8.27
C ALA A 157 -1.81 -30.48 -7.79
N SER A 158 -1.72 -29.60 -6.79
CA SER A 158 -2.85 -28.79 -6.32
C SER A 158 -3.28 -27.79 -7.38
N ILE A 159 -4.57 -27.42 -7.41
CA ILE A 159 -5.11 -26.33 -8.23
C ILE A 159 -4.37 -25.00 -8.01
N SER A 160 -3.72 -24.81 -6.85
CA SER A 160 -2.86 -23.64 -6.61
C SER A 160 -1.72 -23.51 -7.61
N PHE A 161 -1.28 -24.62 -8.20
CA PHE A 161 -0.28 -24.64 -9.25
C PHE A 161 -0.75 -23.90 -10.51
N LEU A 162 -2.03 -24.02 -10.87
CA LEU A 162 -2.62 -23.27 -11.99
C LEU A 162 -2.47 -21.77 -11.77
N TRP A 163 -2.76 -21.29 -10.55
CA TRP A 163 -2.63 -19.88 -10.18
C TRP A 163 -1.18 -19.41 -10.27
N ILE A 164 -0.25 -20.18 -9.69
CA ILE A 164 1.19 -19.89 -9.72
C ILE A 164 1.72 -19.85 -11.16
N ALA A 165 1.33 -20.81 -12.00
CA ALA A 165 1.75 -20.88 -13.38
C ALA A 165 1.26 -19.67 -14.18
N CYS A 166 0.00 -19.27 -13.99
CA CYS A 166 -0.57 -18.11 -14.68
C CYS A 166 0.06 -16.79 -14.22
N ALA A 167 0.24 -16.61 -12.92
CA ALA A 167 0.91 -15.44 -12.36
C ALA A 167 2.36 -15.34 -12.85
N SER A 168 3.09 -16.45 -12.86
CA SER A 168 4.46 -16.51 -13.37
C SER A 168 4.53 -16.17 -14.87
N PHE A 169 3.63 -16.75 -15.67
CA PHE A 169 3.52 -16.42 -17.10
C PHE A 169 3.28 -14.92 -17.29
N LEU A 170 2.33 -14.36 -16.54
CA LEU A 170 1.96 -12.96 -16.63
C LEU A 170 3.12 -12.04 -16.23
N THR A 171 3.83 -12.35 -15.15
CA THR A 171 5.03 -11.60 -14.75
C THR A 171 6.08 -11.59 -15.86
N ILE A 172 6.33 -12.73 -16.52
CA ILE A 172 7.27 -12.82 -17.64
C ILE A 172 6.82 -11.95 -18.82
N GLU A 173 5.55 -12.05 -19.19
CA GLU A 173 4.95 -11.28 -20.28
C GLU A 173 5.02 -9.76 -20.01
N LEU A 174 4.67 -9.33 -18.79
CA LEU A 174 4.59 -7.92 -18.42
C LEU A 174 5.94 -7.24 -18.22
N THR A 175 6.93 -7.99 -17.73
CA THR A 175 8.30 -7.47 -17.53
C THR A 175 9.13 -7.53 -18.81
N GLY A 176 8.67 -8.25 -19.84
CA GLY A 176 9.51 -8.63 -20.99
C GLY A 176 10.77 -9.41 -20.56
N SER A 177 10.81 -9.91 -19.33
CA SER A 177 11.99 -10.47 -18.68
C SER A 177 12.01 -12.00 -18.66
N ALA A 178 11.54 -12.63 -19.74
CA ALA A 178 11.94 -14.01 -20.08
C ALA A 178 13.47 -14.20 -20.00
N ARG A 179 14.21 -13.09 -20.13
CA ARG A 179 15.65 -12.90 -19.98
C ARG A 179 16.31 -13.45 -18.69
N GLN A 180 15.66 -13.47 -17.53
CA GLN A 180 16.36 -13.76 -16.26
C GLN A 180 16.10 -15.14 -15.66
N ILE A 181 15.00 -15.80 -15.99
CA ILE A 181 14.65 -17.08 -15.36
C ILE A 181 15.07 -18.29 -16.24
N LEU A 182 15.12 -18.16 -17.57
CA LEU A 182 15.30 -19.32 -18.48
C LEU A 182 16.24 -19.11 -19.70
N GLY A 183 16.95 -17.99 -19.81
CA GLY A 183 18.10 -17.88 -20.73
C GLY A 183 17.84 -17.97 -22.25
N LEU A 184 16.58 -17.86 -22.71
CA LEU A 184 16.24 -17.91 -24.14
C LEU A 184 15.51 -16.63 -24.60
N TYR A 185 15.84 -16.17 -25.80
CA TYR A 185 15.38 -14.90 -26.39
C TYR A 185 14.22 -15.12 -27.36
N VAL A 186 13.12 -14.36 -27.19
CA VAL A 186 12.19 -14.01 -28.29
C VAL A 186 11.61 -12.61 -28.06
N GLY A 187 12.19 -11.58 -28.69
CA GLY A 187 11.52 -10.32 -29.07
C GLY A 187 10.91 -9.42 -27.96
N PRO A 188 10.44 -8.20 -28.33
CA PRO A 188 9.61 -7.37 -27.45
C PRO A 188 8.28 -8.08 -27.14
N PRO A 189 7.56 -7.71 -26.05
CA PRO A 189 6.29 -8.35 -25.64
C PRO A 189 5.41 -8.53 -26.87
N SER A 190 5.23 -9.77 -27.29
CA SER A 190 4.48 -10.09 -28.49
C SER A 190 3.02 -9.78 -28.20
N LYS A 191 2.55 -8.66 -28.74
CA LYS A 191 1.14 -8.23 -28.89
C LYS A 191 0.16 -9.36 -28.59
N TRP A 192 -0.22 -9.51 -27.33
CA TRP A 192 -1.27 -10.43 -26.97
C TRP A 192 -2.59 -9.90 -27.54
N ASN A 193 -2.91 -10.37 -28.75
CA ASN A 193 -4.03 -9.92 -29.57
C ASN A 193 -5.21 -10.89 -29.50
N ILE A 194 -5.15 -11.90 -28.63
CA ILE A 194 -6.27 -12.81 -28.46
C ILE A 194 -7.32 -12.09 -27.63
N THR A 195 -8.35 -11.59 -28.31
CA THR A 195 -9.66 -11.39 -27.70
C THR A 195 -10.18 -12.75 -27.29
N LEU A 196 -9.82 -13.18 -26.07
CA LEU A 196 -10.29 -14.44 -25.49
C LEU A 196 -11.82 -14.42 -25.46
N LEU A 197 -12.44 -13.28 -25.20
CA LEU A 197 -13.88 -13.15 -25.22
C LEU A 197 -14.33 -12.08 -26.20
N GLU A 198 -15.55 -12.23 -26.68
CA GLU A 198 -16.22 -11.18 -27.44
C GLU A 198 -16.39 -9.94 -26.57
N LYS A 199 -16.21 -8.77 -27.18
CA LYS A 199 -16.27 -7.46 -26.52
C LYS A 199 -17.48 -7.31 -25.58
N HIS A 200 -18.66 -7.63 -26.07
CA HIS A 200 -19.91 -7.47 -25.32
C HIS A 200 -19.98 -8.38 -24.07
N LYS A 201 -19.31 -9.53 -24.09
CA LYS A 201 -19.22 -10.43 -22.92
C LYS A 201 -18.28 -9.88 -21.86
N LEU A 202 -17.16 -9.27 -22.27
CA LEU A 202 -16.23 -8.61 -21.34
C LEU A 202 -16.86 -7.37 -20.70
N GLU A 203 -17.61 -6.59 -21.48
CA GLU A 203 -18.41 -5.47 -20.98
C GLU A 203 -19.45 -5.95 -19.96
N SER A 204 -20.25 -6.96 -20.32
CA SER A 204 -21.27 -7.54 -19.43
C SER A 204 -20.66 -8.13 -18.15
N LEU A 205 -19.49 -8.76 -18.24
CA LEU A 205 -18.80 -9.33 -17.09
C LEU A 205 -18.28 -8.23 -16.16
N LEU A 206 -17.71 -7.15 -16.70
CA LEU A 206 -17.28 -6.00 -15.91
C LEU A 206 -18.47 -5.35 -15.21
N ASP A 207 -19.60 -5.20 -15.89
CA ASP A 207 -20.84 -4.67 -15.32
C ASP A 207 -21.36 -5.53 -14.17
N ILE A 208 -21.37 -6.86 -14.32
CA ILE A 208 -21.76 -7.78 -13.25
C ILE A 208 -20.84 -7.64 -12.04
N LEU A 209 -19.53 -7.66 -12.27
CA LEU A 209 -18.53 -7.54 -11.20
C LEU A 209 -18.70 -6.23 -10.46
N TYR A 210 -18.89 -5.13 -11.19
CA TYR A 210 -19.07 -3.81 -10.61
C TYR A 210 -20.39 -3.66 -9.86
N ALA A 211 -21.49 -4.15 -10.43
CA ALA A 211 -22.81 -4.14 -9.79
C ALA A 211 -22.81 -4.94 -8.49
N ASP A 212 -22.09 -6.05 -8.44
CA ASP A 212 -22.01 -6.95 -7.29
C ASP A 212 -20.66 -6.91 -6.56
N ARG A 213 -19.95 -5.77 -6.67
CA ARG A 213 -18.57 -5.59 -6.17
C ARG A 213 -18.38 -5.87 -4.69
N LYS A 214 -19.42 -5.62 -3.88
CA LYS A 214 -19.43 -5.90 -2.43
C LYS A 214 -19.34 -7.41 -2.18
N ASN A 215 -20.26 -8.19 -2.72
CA ASN A 215 -20.27 -9.64 -2.53
C ASN A 215 -19.09 -10.30 -3.24
N PHE A 216 -18.65 -9.77 -4.40
CA PHE A 216 -17.39 -10.16 -5.02
C PHE A 216 -16.20 -10.03 -4.05
N THR A 217 -16.07 -8.88 -3.38
CA THR A 217 -14.98 -8.63 -2.42
C THR A 217 -15.07 -9.58 -1.23
N ILE A 218 -16.25 -9.76 -0.65
CA ILE A 218 -16.48 -10.68 0.48
C ILE A 218 -16.13 -12.10 0.06
N ALA A 219 -16.65 -12.59 -1.07
CA ALA A 219 -16.42 -13.95 -1.54
C ALA A 219 -14.92 -14.23 -1.73
N LEU A 220 -14.16 -13.29 -2.29
CA LEU A 220 -12.71 -13.44 -2.45
C LEU A 220 -11.95 -13.37 -1.13
N LYS A 221 -12.33 -12.44 -0.24
CA LYS A 221 -11.72 -12.31 1.08
C LYS A 221 -11.89 -13.56 1.94
N GLU A 222 -13.07 -14.14 1.91
CA GLU A 222 -13.46 -15.29 2.73
C GLU A 222 -12.91 -16.62 2.19
N THR A 223 -12.79 -16.75 0.86
CA THR A 223 -12.32 -18.00 0.24
C THR A 223 -10.82 -18.03 -0.02
N ARG A 224 -10.20 -16.90 -0.41
CA ARG A 224 -8.77 -16.77 -0.73
C ARG A 224 -8.20 -17.89 -1.61
N SER A 225 -9.02 -18.43 -2.52
CA SER A 225 -8.72 -19.65 -3.26
C SER A 225 -8.64 -19.50 -4.77
N LEU A 226 -8.65 -18.25 -5.27
CA LEU A 226 -8.61 -17.91 -6.69
C LEU A 226 -7.49 -16.91 -6.99
N GLY A 227 -6.58 -17.27 -7.88
CA GLY A 227 -5.66 -16.33 -8.53
C GLY A 227 -6.35 -15.64 -9.71
N LEU A 228 -6.47 -14.32 -9.66
CA LEU A 228 -7.19 -13.51 -10.64
C LEU A 228 -6.28 -12.58 -11.43
N SER A 229 -4.96 -12.57 -11.21
CA SER A 229 -4.00 -11.71 -11.92
C SER A 229 -4.15 -11.81 -13.44
N GLY A 230 -4.23 -13.04 -13.98
CA GLY A 230 -4.50 -13.28 -15.40
C GLY A 230 -5.85 -12.74 -15.86
N PHE A 231 -6.90 -12.89 -15.05
CA PHE A 231 -8.23 -12.34 -15.34
C PHE A 231 -8.25 -10.82 -15.36
N MET A 232 -7.62 -10.18 -14.37
CA MET A 232 -7.48 -8.73 -14.28
C MET A 232 -6.73 -8.18 -15.49
N TYR A 233 -5.68 -8.87 -15.94
CA TYR A 233 -4.96 -8.49 -17.15
C TYR A 233 -5.81 -8.58 -18.43
N VAL A 234 -6.63 -9.62 -18.57
CA VAL A 234 -7.57 -9.75 -19.71
C VAL A 234 -8.58 -8.61 -19.72
N LEU A 235 -9.18 -8.30 -18.55
CA LEU A 235 -10.08 -7.16 -18.42
C LEU A 235 -9.38 -5.84 -18.75
N TRP A 236 -8.14 -5.64 -18.26
CA TRP A 236 -7.35 -4.45 -18.59
C TRP A 236 -7.13 -4.29 -20.10
N LYS A 237 -6.78 -5.37 -20.80
CA LYS A 237 -6.59 -5.31 -22.27
C LYS A 237 -7.86 -4.91 -23.00
N PHE A 238 -9.01 -5.39 -22.55
CA PHE A 238 -10.31 -4.97 -23.07
C PHE A 238 -10.55 -3.48 -22.82
N VAL A 239 -10.39 -3.03 -21.58
CA VAL A 239 -10.54 -1.63 -21.17
C VAL A 239 -9.63 -0.73 -22.03
N GLU A 240 -8.33 -1.03 -22.11
CA GLU A 240 -7.37 -0.23 -22.89
C GLU A 240 -7.69 -0.20 -24.40
N THR A 241 -8.20 -1.30 -24.97
CA THR A 241 -8.60 -1.34 -26.39
C THR A 241 -9.77 -0.40 -26.69
N GLU A 242 -10.64 -0.17 -25.71
CA GLU A 242 -11.80 0.73 -25.83
C GLU A 242 -11.51 2.19 -25.49
N ARG A 243 -10.28 2.51 -25.05
CA ARG A 243 -9.88 3.87 -24.67
C ARG A 243 -10.09 4.88 -25.80
N ALA A 244 -9.76 4.50 -27.04
CA ALA A 244 -9.86 5.38 -28.21
C ALA A 244 -11.27 5.48 -28.80
N SER A 245 -12.16 4.53 -28.50
CA SER A 245 -13.50 4.42 -29.12
C SER A 245 -14.60 5.08 -28.29
N MET A 246 -14.37 5.37 -27.00
CA MET A 246 -15.44 5.72 -26.06
C MET A 246 -15.29 7.12 -25.44
N ASN A 247 -16.28 7.98 -25.65
CA ASN A 247 -16.29 9.36 -25.14
C ASN A 247 -16.40 9.48 -23.60
N ASN A 248 -16.89 8.44 -22.91
CA ASN A 248 -17.01 8.38 -21.44
C ASN A 248 -16.22 7.20 -20.86
N TYR A 249 -15.07 6.89 -21.47
CA TYR A 249 -14.20 5.77 -21.12
C TYR A 249 -13.93 5.67 -19.61
N GLU A 250 -13.59 6.81 -18.98
CA GLU A 250 -13.22 6.86 -17.55
C GLU A 250 -14.34 6.37 -16.63
N GLN A 251 -15.59 6.79 -16.89
CA GLN A 251 -16.74 6.46 -16.04
C GLN A 251 -17.32 5.08 -16.35
N LYS A 252 -17.34 4.68 -17.63
CA LYS A 252 -18.03 3.45 -18.05
C LYS A 252 -17.18 2.19 -17.93
N LEU A 253 -15.87 2.29 -18.15
CA LEU A 253 -14.99 1.13 -18.19
C LEU A 253 -13.88 1.23 -17.15
N LEU A 254 -13.15 2.35 -17.14
CA LEU A 254 -11.96 2.48 -16.31
C LEU A 254 -12.27 2.50 -14.80
N GLY A 255 -13.28 3.29 -14.39
CA GLY A 255 -13.73 3.38 -13.00
C GLY A 255 -14.20 2.03 -12.44
N PRO A 256 -15.17 1.36 -13.09
CA PRO A 256 -15.59 0.01 -12.73
C PRO A 256 -14.42 -0.98 -12.64
N TYR A 257 -13.53 -0.99 -13.64
CA TYR A 257 -12.37 -1.87 -13.65
C TYR A 257 -11.42 -1.58 -12.47
N ASN A 258 -11.11 -0.31 -12.22
CA ASN A 258 -10.23 0.09 -11.12
C ASN A 258 -10.82 -0.30 -9.76
N GLN A 259 -12.12 -0.16 -9.57
CA GLN A 259 -12.82 -0.58 -8.36
C GLN A 259 -12.65 -2.08 -8.11
N ILE A 260 -12.82 -2.90 -9.15
CA ILE A 260 -12.65 -4.36 -9.06
C ILE A 260 -11.19 -4.77 -8.84
N LEU A 261 -10.26 -4.17 -9.57
CA LEU A 261 -8.83 -4.44 -9.45
C LEU A 261 -8.31 -4.14 -8.04
N HIS A 262 -8.62 -2.96 -7.49
CA HIS A 262 -8.13 -2.58 -6.16
C HIS A 262 -8.78 -3.40 -5.06
N ARG A 263 -10.07 -3.74 -5.18
CA ARG A 263 -10.74 -4.68 -4.27
C ARG A 263 -10.07 -6.03 -4.27
N TYR A 264 -9.76 -6.56 -5.46
CA TYR A 264 -9.02 -7.80 -5.58
C TYR A 264 -7.65 -7.72 -4.91
N TYR A 265 -6.92 -6.63 -5.15
CA TYR A 265 -5.60 -6.43 -4.57
C TYR A 265 -5.67 -6.49 -3.03
N LEU A 266 -6.63 -5.79 -2.40
CA LEU A 266 -6.78 -5.80 -0.94
C LEU A 266 -7.01 -7.20 -0.35
N VAL A 267 -7.52 -8.15 -1.13
CA VAL A 267 -7.87 -9.50 -0.68
C VAL A 267 -7.06 -10.59 -1.36
N LEU A 268 -5.87 -10.25 -1.86
CA LEU A 268 -5.00 -11.18 -2.58
C LEU A 268 -4.78 -12.50 -1.82
N PRO A 269 -4.93 -13.65 -2.49
CA PRO A 269 -4.54 -14.92 -1.91
C PRO A 269 -3.01 -15.01 -1.81
N LYS A 270 -2.51 -15.81 -0.87
CA LYS A 270 -1.08 -16.05 -0.67
C LYS A 270 -0.54 -17.09 -1.65
N PHE A 271 -0.69 -16.85 -2.95
CA PHE A 271 -0.06 -17.68 -4.00
C PHE A 271 1.25 -17.05 -4.45
N LYS A 272 2.23 -17.91 -4.80
CA LYS A 272 3.51 -17.46 -5.32
C LYS A 272 3.29 -16.64 -6.61
N TYR A 273 3.99 -15.52 -6.73
CA TYR A 273 3.92 -14.56 -7.85
C TYR A 273 2.59 -13.80 -8.01
N GLU A 274 1.51 -14.14 -7.32
CA GLU A 274 0.21 -13.47 -7.53
C GLU A 274 0.25 -11.99 -7.14
N LEU A 275 0.94 -11.64 -6.05
CA LEU A 275 1.18 -10.27 -5.64
C LEU A 275 1.98 -9.50 -6.70
N GLU A 276 3.09 -10.09 -7.18
CA GLU A 276 3.97 -9.48 -8.18
C GLU A 276 3.25 -9.27 -9.52
N ALA A 277 2.52 -10.28 -10.00
CA ALA A 277 1.74 -10.21 -11.22
C ALA A 277 0.64 -9.15 -11.12
N THR A 278 -0.08 -9.09 -9.99
CA THR A 278 -1.10 -8.06 -9.74
C THR A 278 -0.49 -6.66 -9.64
N GLN A 279 0.70 -6.53 -9.02
CA GLN A 279 1.46 -5.27 -8.98
C GLN A 279 1.81 -4.78 -10.38
N LEU A 280 2.26 -5.68 -11.26
CA LEU A 280 2.58 -5.32 -12.65
C LEU A 280 1.34 -4.92 -13.44
N VAL A 281 0.22 -5.64 -13.28
CA VAL A 281 -1.07 -5.25 -13.88
C VAL A 281 -1.48 -3.88 -13.40
N CYS A 282 -1.39 -3.62 -12.09
CA CYS A 282 -1.62 -2.28 -11.56
C CYS A 282 -0.69 -1.29 -12.25
N ARG A 283 0.63 -1.45 -12.21
CA ARG A 283 1.57 -0.50 -12.83
C ARG A 283 1.25 -0.15 -14.29
N LEU A 284 0.73 -1.08 -15.08
CA LEU A 284 0.28 -0.78 -16.45
C LEU A 284 -0.92 0.17 -16.49
N VAL A 285 -1.91 -0.10 -15.64
CA VAL A 285 -3.12 0.71 -15.47
C VAL A 285 -2.74 2.13 -15.06
N LEU A 286 -1.66 2.26 -14.31
CA LEU A 286 -1.35 3.43 -13.52
C LEU A 286 -0.74 4.61 -14.30
N VAL A 287 -0.05 4.36 -15.42
CA VAL A 287 0.79 5.36 -16.12
C VAL A 287 0.03 6.66 -16.49
N ASP A 288 -1.30 6.61 -16.64
CA ASP A 288 -2.10 7.75 -17.12
C ASP A 288 -3.34 8.08 -16.25
N ILE A 289 -3.54 7.46 -15.08
CA ILE A 289 -4.85 7.52 -14.41
C ILE A 289 -4.94 8.61 -13.35
N PRO A 290 -5.92 9.54 -13.44
CA PRO A 290 -6.18 10.51 -12.39
C PRO A 290 -6.70 9.82 -11.11
N PRO A 291 -6.27 10.27 -9.91
CA PRO A 291 -6.76 9.74 -8.63
C PRO A 291 -8.28 9.78 -8.46
N CYS A 292 -9.00 10.63 -9.20
CA CYS A 292 -10.47 10.73 -9.10
C CYS A 292 -11.21 9.48 -9.56
N THR A 293 -10.61 8.63 -10.41
CA THR A 293 -11.22 7.37 -10.88
C THR A 293 -11.27 6.27 -9.81
N LEU A 294 -10.61 6.48 -8.67
CA LEU A 294 -10.62 5.55 -7.52
C LEU A 294 -11.79 5.80 -6.56
N LYS A 295 -12.56 6.87 -6.78
CA LYS A 295 -13.71 7.19 -5.94
C LYS A 295 -14.91 6.31 -6.32
N PRO A 296 -15.71 5.85 -5.36
CA PRO A 296 -16.93 5.11 -5.63
C PRO A 296 -17.98 6.02 -6.29
N ASP A 297 -18.75 5.47 -7.22
CA ASP A 297 -19.88 6.20 -7.82
C ASP A 297 -21.05 6.24 -6.83
N GLY A 298 -21.35 7.43 -6.32
CA GLY A 298 -22.53 7.67 -5.49
C GLY A 298 -22.37 7.31 -4.00
N PRO A 299 -23.48 7.15 -3.27
CA PRO A 299 -23.44 6.87 -1.84
C PRO A 299 -22.84 5.48 -1.58
N VAL A 300 -21.91 5.43 -0.64
CA VAL A 300 -21.22 4.18 -0.26
C VAL A 300 -22.03 3.47 0.81
N ASP A 301 -22.27 2.17 0.62
CA ASP A 301 -22.89 1.30 1.61
C ASP A 301 -21.96 1.13 2.82
N LEU A 302 -22.48 1.31 4.03
CA LEU A 302 -21.67 1.27 5.25
C LEU A 302 -20.99 -0.08 5.46
N GLU A 303 -21.70 -1.17 5.19
CA GLU A 303 -21.14 -2.50 5.37
C GLU A 303 -20.05 -2.80 4.32
N ASP A 304 -20.24 -2.36 3.07
CA ASP A 304 -19.18 -2.40 2.05
C ASP A 304 -17.96 -1.57 2.46
N SER A 305 -18.17 -0.35 2.96
CA SER A 305 -17.12 0.52 3.51
C SER A 305 -16.30 -0.18 4.59
N LYS A 306 -16.97 -0.77 5.60
CA LYS A 306 -16.29 -1.52 6.66
C LYS A 306 -15.49 -2.70 6.11
N ASN A 307 -16.02 -3.40 5.12
CA ASN A 307 -15.33 -4.53 4.50
C ASN A 307 -14.09 -4.11 3.72
N VAL A 308 -14.14 -3.00 2.96
CA VAL A 308 -12.98 -2.45 2.25
C VAL A 308 -11.91 -2.00 3.24
N VAL A 309 -12.28 -1.25 4.28
CA VAL A 309 -11.34 -0.70 5.27
C VAL A 309 -10.67 -1.82 6.07
N ARG A 310 -11.44 -2.84 6.52
CA ARG A 310 -10.85 -4.02 7.18
C ARG A 310 -9.91 -4.78 6.26
N SER A 311 -10.23 -4.90 4.98
CA SER A 311 -9.35 -5.55 4.00
C SER A 311 -8.07 -4.75 3.79
N TYR A 312 -8.15 -3.41 3.77
CA TYR A 312 -6.98 -2.53 3.74
C TYR A 312 -6.06 -2.74 4.95
N ILE A 313 -6.61 -2.72 6.17
CA ILE A 313 -5.87 -2.96 7.41
C ILE A 313 -5.15 -4.31 7.33
N GLN A 314 -5.89 -5.38 7.04
CA GLN A 314 -5.33 -6.73 6.93
C GLN A 314 -4.27 -6.82 5.85
N HIS A 315 -4.47 -6.18 4.69
CA HIS A 315 -3.50 -6.20 3.60
C HIS A 315 -2.16 -5.60 4.01
N LEU A 316 -2.15 -4.45 4.70
CA LEU A 316 -0.92 -3.80 5.16
C LEU A 316 -0.24 -4.58 6.28
N GLU A 317 -1.01 -5.18 7.20
CA GLU A 317 -0.47 -5.99 8.29
C GLU A 317 0.31 -7.21 7.76
N HIS A 318 -0.20 -7.84 6.70
CA HIS A 318 0.34 -9.09 6.16
C HIS A 318 1.32 -8.93 5.00
N THR A 319 1.42 -7.73 4.40
CA THR A 319 2.27 -7.49 3.23
C THR A 319 3.48 -6.66 3.62
N ASN A 320 4.67 -7.24 3.49
CA ASN A 320 5.93 -6.54 3.77
C ASN A 320 6.49 -5.80 2.55
N GLU A 321 6.02 -6.14 1.34
CA GLU A 321 6.60 -5.72 0.06
C GLU A 321 5.60 -4.93 -0.79
N ILE A 322 5.10 -3.82 -0.24
CA ILE A 322 4.30 -2.87 -1.01
C ILE A 322 5.22 -1.76 -1.51
N ASP A 323 5.25 -1.57 -2.81
CA ASP A 323 5.92 -0.44 -3.45
C ASP A 323 5.19 0.88 -3.12
N ILE A 324 5.94 1.96 -2.91
CA ILE A 324 5.43 3.26 -2.44
C ILE A 324 4.29 3.80 -3.33
N PRO A 325 4.43 3.84 -4.67
CA PRO A 325 3.35 4.36 -5.52
C PRO A 325 2.06 3.54 -5.38
N GLN A 326 2.18 2.23 -5.15
CA GLN A 326 1.03 1.36 -4.95
C GLN A 326 0.36 1.63 -3.61
N TYR A 327 1.15 1.86 -2.56
CA TYR A 327 0.61 2.24 -1.26
C TYR A 327 -0.16 3.57 -1.29
N LEU A 328 0.42 4.61 -1.90
CA LEU A 328 -0.25 5.91 -2.03
C LEU A 328 -1.60 5.77 -2.75
N ARG A 329 -1.70 4.81 -3.68
CA ARG A 329 -2.94 4.49 -4.38
C ARG A 329 -3.93 3.71 -3.55
N PHE A 330 -3.48 2.78 -2.71
CA PHE A 330 -4.39 2.21 -1.71
C PHE A 330 -4.96 3.27 -0.79
N MET A 331 -4.14 4.24 -0.39
CA MET A 331 -4.64 5.37 0.38
C MET A 331 -5.71 6.15 -0.36
N ALA A 332 -5.45 6.53 -1.61
CA ALA A 332 -6.44 7.21 -2.45
C ALA A 332 -7.70 6.36 -2.72
N PHE A 333 -7.57 5.04 -2.73
CA PHE A 333 -8.67 4.11 -2.93
C PHE A 333 -9.52 3.89 -1.67
N PHE A 334 -8.90 3.76 -0.49
CA PHE A 334 -9.64 3.49 0.76
C PHE A 334 -10.23 4.77 1.37
N GLU A 335 -9.59 5.93 1.17
CA GLU A 335 -10.02 7.21 1.74
C GLU A 335 -11.51 7.51 1.53
N PRO A 336 -12.09 7.32 0.33
CA PRO A 336 -13.52 7.54 0.11
C PRO A 336 -14.44 6.58 0.89
N PHE A 337 -13.97 5.39 1.27
CA PHE A 337 -14.73 4.39 2.02
C PHE A 337 -14.77 4.68 3.53
N MET A 338 -13.93 5.59 4.03
CA MET A 338 -14.01 6.07 5.40
C MET A 338 -15.16 7.07 5.56
N ILE A 339 -16.36 6.53 5.75
CA ILE A 339 -17.61 7.28 5.94
C ILE A 339 -18.06 7.24 7.41
N LEU A 340 -19.11 8.01 7.73
CA LEU A 340 -19.77 7.95 9.04
C LEU A 340 -20.25 6.52 9.34
N GLY A 341 -19.93 6.01 10.52
CA GLY A 341 -20.16 4.62 10.93
C GLY A 341 -18.90 3.75 10.91
N CYS A 342 -17.80 4.21 10.31
CA CYS A 342 -16.49 3.52 10.26
C CYS A 342 -15.51 3.99 11.35
N GLU A 343 -15.98 4.72 12.35
CA GLU A 343 -15.15 5.34 13.39
C GLU A 343 -14.26 4.33 14.13
N ASP A 344 -14.81 3.14 14.38
CA ASP A 344 -14.12 2.02 15.03
C ASP A 344 -12.90 1.52 14.27
N LEU A 345 -12.83 1.79 12.96
CA LEU A 345 -11.77 1.32 12.07
C LEU A 345 -10.68 2.36 11.81
N ILE A 346 -10.91 3.65 12.09
CA ILE A 346 -9.95 4.74 11.83
C ILE A 346 -8.61 4.45 12.51
N THR A 347 -8.67 4.05 13.79
CA THR A 347 -7.48 3.74 14.60
C THR A 347 -6.66 2.60 14.00
N GLY A 348 -7.33 1.50 13.63
CA GLY A 348 -6.67 0.34 13.02
C GLY A 348 -6.06 0.68 11.66
N ALA A 349 -6.78 1.45 10.84
CA ALA A 349 -6.28 1.93 9.55
C ALA A 349 -5.02 2.77 9.73
N PHE A 350 -5.05 3.77 10.61
CA PHE A 350 -3.90 4.64 10.87
C PHE A 350 -2.68 3.87 11.35
N LYS A 351 -2.85 2.96 12.33
CA LYS A 351 -1.77 2.14 12.84
C LYS A 351 -1.13 1.29 11.75
N ALA A 352 -1.94 0.58 10.96
CA ALA A 352 -1.43 -0.25 9.86
C ALA A 352 -0.72 0.59 8.78
N THR A 353 -1.29 1.76 8.45
CA THR A 353 -0.69 2.76 7.56
C THR A 353 0.69 3.19 8.07
N MET A 354 0.80 3.63 9.33
CA MET A 354 2.06 4.10 9.91
C MET A 354 3.09 2.99 10.05
N GLN A 355 2.69 1.77 10.41
CA GLN A 355 3.59 0.62 10.42
C GLN A 355 4.21 0.37 9.04
N ALA A 356 3.44 0.52 7.95
CA ALA A 356 3.99 0.44 6.60
C ALA A 356 4.98 1.57 6.30
N VAL A 357 4.68 2.81 6.73
CA VAL A 357 5.61 3.96 6.63
C VAL A 357 6.92 3.69 7.35
N TRP A 358 6.85 3.14 8.56
CA TRP A 358 8.02 2.82 9.37
C TRP A 358 8.89 1.76 8.73
N ARG A 359 8.30 0.66 8.24
CA ARG A 359 9.03 -0.39 7.50
C ARG A 359 9.82 0.22 6.32
N TRP A 360 9.24 1.19 5.64
CA TRP A 360 9.89 1.90 4.55
C TRP A 360 11.01 2.83 4.99
N PHE A 361 10.82 3.61 6.06
CA PHE A 361 11.87 4.50 6.57
C PHE A 361 13.13 3.73 6.98
N LEU A 362 12.99 2.44 7.31
CA LEU A 362 14.11 1.55 7.63
C LEU A 362 14.82 0.96 6.41
N LEU A 363 14.25 1.03 5.21
CA LEU A 363 14.91 0.52 4.01
C LEU A 363 16.05 1.48 3.59
N PRO A 364 17.19 0.96 3.09
CA PRO A 364 18.25 1.82 2.56
C PRO A 364 17.87 2.42 1.19
N GLY A 365 18.55 3.52 0.81
CA GLY A 365 18.49 4.05 -0.57
C GLY A 365 17.36 5.05 -0.86
N TRP A 366 16.82 5.70 0.16
CA TRP A 366 15.81 6.75 -0.04
C TRP A 366 16.41 8.02 -0.59
N GLY A 367 15.83 8.53 -1.67
CA GLY A 367 16.03 9.92 -2.06
C GLY A 367 15.51 10.87 -0.97
N PRO A 368 16.14 12.03 -0.75
CA PRO A 368 15.92 12.90 0.41
C PRO A 368 14.47 13.39 0.57
N ASN A 369 13.71 13.47 -0.52
CA ASN A 369 12.33 13.98 -0.50
C ASN A 369 11.27 12.90 -0.33
N ARG A 370 11.62 11.61 -0.53
CA ARG A 370 10.62 10.54 -0.56
C ARG A 370 9.91 10.33 0.79
N PRO A 371 10.61 10.34 1.95
CA PRO A 371 9.94 10.17 3.24
C PRO A 371 8.87 11.24 3.50
N ALA A 372 9.19 12.52 3.28
CA ALA A 372 8.21 13.61 3.44
C ALA A 372 7.05 13.51 2.45
N ARG A 373 7.27 13.05 1.20
CA ARG A 373 6.18 12.84 0.23
C ARG A 373 5.19 11.75 0.66
N ILE A 374 5.67 10.71 1.33
CA ILE A 374 4.78 9.67 1.85
C ILE A 374 4.04 10.21 3.06
N LEU A 375 4.78 10.82 4.00
CA LEU A 375 4.19 11.31 5.24
C LEU A 375 3.13 12.37 4.99
N ILE A 376 3.37 13.31 4.07
CA ILE A 376 2.35 14.31 3.71
C ILE A 376 1.09 13.66 3.14
N ALA A 377 1.21 12.63 2.29
CA ALA A 377 0.05 11.95 1.73
C ALA A 377 -0.74 11.17 2.80
N VAL A 378 -0.04 10.57 3.77
CA VAL A 378 -0.66 9.90 4.92
C VAL A 378 -1.42 10.92 5.77
N VAL A 379 -0.76 11.99 6.19
CA VAL A 379 -1.35 12.98 7.09
C VAL A 379 -2.49 13.73 6.41
N GLU A 380 -2.36 14.09 5.12
CA GLU A 380 -3.46 14.66 4.33
C GLU A 380 -4.66 13.71 4.27
N CYS A 381 -4.44 12.42 3.98
CA CYS A 381 -5.50 11.43 3.91
C CYS A 381 -6.27 11.35 5.24
N PHE A 382 -5.56 11.21 6.37
CA PHE A 382 -6.21 11.10 7.68
C PHE A 382 -6.82 12.42 8.16
N HIS A 383 -6.24 13.56 7.81
CA HIS A 383 -6.86 14.87 8.05
C HIS A 383 -8.19 15.02 7.30
N GLU A 384 -8.28 14.60 6.04
CA GLU A 384 -9.52 14.61 5.27
C GLU A 384 -10.57 13.62 5.84
N ILE A 385 -10.14 12.42 6.25
CA ILE A 385 -11.02 11.43 6.91
C ILE A 385 -11.57 12.01 8.21
N PHE A 386 -10.68 12.53 9.06
CA PHE A 386 -11.04 13.12 10.35
C PHE A 386 -11.97 14.32 10.14
N GLY A 387 -11.65 15.23 9.22
CA GLY A 387 -12.50 16.37 8.86
C GLY A 387 -13.90 15.98 8.41
N ARG A 388 -14.04 14.91 7.61
CA ARG A 388 -15.34 14.41 7.13
C ARG A 388 -16.19 13.76 8.22
N ILE A 389 -15.57 12.99 9.11
CA ILE A 389 -16.26 12.21 10.14
C ILE A 389 -16.52 13.07 11.39
N TYR A 390 -15.52 13.80 11.86
CA TYR A 390 -15.54 14.53 13.13
C TYR A 390 -16.26 15.90 13.05
N ARG A 391 -16.13 16.66 11.95
CA ARG A 391 -16.71 18.03 11.86
C ARG A 391 -18.23 18.05 11.64
N ARG A 392 -18.90 16.90 11.63
CA ARG A 392 -20.37 16.87 11.68
C ARG A 392 -20.80 17.06 13.14
N PRO A 393 -21.66 18.06 13.44
CA PRO A 393 -22.04 18.34 14.82
C PRO A 393 -22.62 17.07 15.47
N PRO A 394 -22.07 16.61 16.60
CA PRO A 394 -22.68 15.51 17.33
C PRO A 394 -24.11 15.94 17.69
N SER A 395 -25.07 15.05 17.46
CA SER A 395 -26.46 15.27 17.86
C SER A 395 -26.54 15.21 19.39
N ASP A 396 -26.26 16.32 20.08
CA ASP A 396 -26.47 16.65 21.51
C ASP A 396 -26.08 15.62 22.61
N GLU A 397 -25.63 14.43 22.25
CA GLU A 397 -25.38 13.33 23.17
C GLU A 397 -23.96 12.80 22.94
N ASN A 398 -23.12 13.12 23.91
CA ASN A 398 -21.76 12.64 24.16
C ASN A 398 -20.62 13.44 23.51
N PRO A 399 -20.00 14.38 24.24
CA PRO A 399 -18.80 15.10 23.79
C PRO A 399 -17.55 14.21 23.69
N TRP A 400 -17.62 12.95 24.11
CA TRP A 400 -16.48 12.04 24.25
C TRP A 400 -16.67 10.78 23.42
N GLN A 401 -16.38 10.88 22.12
CA GLN A 401 -16.38 9.69 21.28
C GLN A 401 -15.11 8.87 21.57
N SER A 402 -15.26 7.68 22.16
CA SER A 402 -14.16 6.82 22.59
C SER A 402 -13.13 6.51 21.49
N TRP A 403 -13.57 6.48 20.23
CA TRP A 403 -12.70 6.28 19.08
C TRP A 403 -11.74 7.45 18.83
N VAL A 404 -12.11 8.70 19.17
CA VAL A 404 -11.22 9.87 19.02
C VAL A 404 -10.05 9.73 19.98
N VAL A 405 -10.32 9.35 21.23
CA VAL A 405 -9.29 9.08 22.23
C VAL A 405 -8.37 7.94 21.79
N ALA A 406 -8.94 6.85 21.26
CA ALA A 406 -8.17 5.72 20.74
C ALA A 406 -7.30 6.12 19.52
N PHE A 407 -7.85 6.95 18.63
CA PHE A 407 -7.13 7.44 17.46
C PHE A 407 -5.97 8.36 17.86
N MET A 408 -6.21 9.29 18.79
CA MET A 408 -5.17 10.17 19.36
C MET A 408 -4.05 9.37 20.02
N LYS A 409 -4.40 8.37 20.83
CA LYS A 409 -3.41 7.46 21.39
C LYS A 409 -2.62 6.75 20.29
N SER A 410 -3.28 6.32 19.22
CA SER A 410 -2.58 5.69 18.09
C SER A 410 -1.67 6.64 17.32
N ILE A 411 -1.97 7.95 17.24
CA ILE A 411 -1.07 8.96 16.66
C ILE A 411 0.24 9.02 17.46
N ILE A 412 0.13 9.02 18.79
CA ILE A 412 1.26 9.09 19.71
C ILE A 412 2.04 7.76 19.72
N ASP A 413 1.34 6.62 19.86
CA ASP A 413 1.94 5.28 19.85
C ASP A 413 2.62 4.94 18.51
N SER A 414 2.19 5.58 17.41
CA SER A 414 2.83 5.42 16.09
C SER A 414 3.97 6.42 15.86
N ASP A 415 4.28 7.25 16.86
CA ASP A 415 5.30 8.30 16.88
C ASP A 415 5.35 9.13 15.60
N ILE A 416 4.21 9.76 15.25
CA ILE A 416 4.16 10.64 14.07
C ILE A 416 5.22 11.75 14.12
N VAL A 417 5.58 12.19 15.33
CA VAL A 417 6.57 13.25 15.55
C VAL A 417 7.94 12.77 15.12
N GLU A 418 8.39 11.60 15.57
CA GLU A 418 9.64 11.00 15.09
C GLU A 418 9.60 10.78 13.58
N ALA A 419 8.46 10.37 13.00
CA ALA A 419 8.34 10.25 11.55
C ALA A 419 8.57 11.59 10.83
N ILE A 420 8.03 12.71 11.37
CA ILE A 420 8.27 14.07 10.85
C ILE A 420 9.76 14.44 10.98
N LEU A 421 10.35 14.20 12.15
CA LEU A 421 11.75 14.49 12.44
C LEU A 421 12.70 13.71 11.51
N ARG A 422 12.43 12.42 11.28
CA ARG A 422 13.17 11.60 10.31
C ARG A 422 12.98 12.09 8.89
N ALA A 423 11.76 12.46 8.49
CA ALA A 423 11.52 13.03 7.17
C ALA A 423 12.30 14.35 6.96
N ALA A 424 12.37 15.20 8.01
CA ALA A 424 13.19 16.40 8.03
C ALA A 424 14.69 16.06 7.94
N LEU A 425 15.16 15.06 8.68
CA LEU A 425 16.56 14.60 8.65
C LEU A 425 16.96 14.08 7.26
N HIS A 426 16.12 13.25 6.65
CA HIS A 426 16.37 12.78 5.28
C HIS A 426 16.43 13.93 4.28
N SER A 427 15.70 15.01 4.52
CA SER A 427 15.71 16.21 3.67
C SER A 427 17.06 16.95 3.68
N THR A 428 17.85 16.79 4.74
CA THR A 428 19.12 17.49 4.91
C THR A 428 20.31 16.68 4.39
N ILE A 429 20.11 15.43 3.96
CA ILE A 429 21.16 14.60 3.37
C ILE A 429 21.60 15.22 2.03
N PRO A 430 22.90 15.52 1.83
CA PRO A 430 23.40 16.03 0.55
C PRO A 430 23.12 15.01 -0.56
N MET A 431 22.49 15.46 -1.65
CA MET A 431 22.42 14.65 -2.86
C MET A 431 23.85 14.46 -3.38
N ASP A 432 24.34 13.22 -3.37
CA ASP A 432 25.55 12.89 -4.11
C ASP A 432 25.31 13.21 -5.59
N GLU A 433 26.27 13.85 -6.26
CA GLU A 433 26.12 14.25 -7.66
C GLU A 433 25.90 13.04 -8.57
N ASN A 434 26.29 11.85 -8.11
CA ASN A 434 26.09 10.57 -8.76
C ASN A 434 24.60 10.14 -8.86
N PHE A 435 23.70 10.63 -8.00
CA PHE A 435 22.25 10.33 -8.09
C PHE A 435 21.55 11.01 -9.28
N LYS A 436 22.24 11.88 -10.03
CA LYS A 436 21.72 12.43 -11.30
C LYS A 436 21.57 11.37 -12.40
N HIS A 437 22.17 10.18 -12.24
CA HIS A 437 22.23 9.16 -13.30
C HIS A 437 21.34 7.93 -13.12
N ASP A 438 20.57 7.79 -12.03
CA ASP A 438 19.56 6.73 -11.88
C ASP A 438 18.32 7.00 -12.76
N SER A 439 18.54 6.90 -14.07
CA SER A 439 17.56 6.94 -15.15
C SER A 439 16.71 5.66 -15.24
N ILE A 440 16.98 4.67 -14.39
CA ILE A 440 16.33 3.36 -14.42
C ILE A 440 14.94 3.40 -13.74
N CYS A 441 14.68 4.38 -12.86
CA CYS A 441 13.35 4.65 -12.30
C CYS A 441 12.64 5.83 -12.98
N ARG A 442 12.77 5.97 -14.31
CA ARG A 442 11.88 6.87 -15.07
C ARG A 442 10.48 6.27 -15.15
N SER A 443 9.73 6.38 -14.05
CA SER A 443 8.27 6.38 -14.16
C SER A 443 7.86 7.62 -14.96
N PRO A 444 7.04 7.49 -16.02
CA PRO A 444 6.53 8.62 -16.79
C PRO A 444 5.70 9.63 -15.97
N GLU A 445 5.27 9.25 -14.76
CA GLU A 445 4.33 10.00 -13.90
C GLU A 445 4.95 11.15 -13.09
N CYS A 446 6.24 11.45 -13.25
CA CYS A 446 6.79 12.70 -12.72
C CYS A 446 7.25 13.56 -13.90
N PRO A 447 6.47 14.59 -14.31
CA PRO A 447 6.92 15.51 -15.33
C PRO A 447 8.32 15.99 -14.96
N SER A 448 9.20 15.96 -15.96
CA SER A 448 10.64 16.17 -15.91
C SER A 448 11.05 17.58 -15.46
N HIS A 449 10.67 17.96 -14.24
CA HIS A 449 11.22 19.08 -13.50
C HIS A 449 12.31 18.58 -12.54
N GLY A 450 13.36 17.99 -13.12
CA GLY A 450 14.48 17.33 -12.42
C GLY A 450 15.34 18.22 -11.51
N THR A 451 14.94 19.46 -11.22
CA THR A 451 15.65 20.37 -10.32
C THR A 451 14.74 21.20 -9.41
N SER A 452 13.41 21.08 -9.48
CA SER A 452 12.49 22.00 -8.76
C SER A 452 11.99 21.50 -7.40
N ASN A 453 12.10 20.20 -7.09
CA ASN A 453 11.41 19.65 -5.91
C ASN A 453 12.04 20.01 -4.55
N TYR A 454 13.33 20.30 -4.48
CA TYR A 454 13.95 20.65 -3.19
C TYR A 454 13.48 22.00 -2.64
N ARG A 455 13.11 22.95 -3.52
CA ARG A 455 12.50 24.23 -3.09
C ARG A 455 11.15 24.04 -2.41
N ASN A 456 10.47 22.93 -2.67
CA ASN A 456 9.17 22.63 -2.09
C ASN A 456 9.29 21.87 -0.76
N MET A 457 10.45 21.31 -0.42
CA MET A 457 10.63 20.53 0.79
C MET A 457 10.30 21.29 2.09
N PRO A 458 10.70 22.57 2.26
CA PRO A 458 10.29 23.37 3.41
C PRO A 458 8.77 23.52 3.52
N ARG A 459 8.11 23.71 2.36
CA ARG A 459 6.64 23.83 2.29
C ARG A 459 5.95 22.52 2.63
N MET A 460 6.53 21.39 2.22
CA MET A 460 6.02 20.07 2.54
C MET A 460 6.14 19.77 4.03
N LEU A 461 7.32 19.97 4.62
CA LEU A 461 7.53 19.75 6.06
C LEU A 461 6.62 20.67 6.89
N LYS A 462 6.53 21.95 6.51
CA LYS A 462 5.55 22.88 7.10
C LYS A 462 4.14 22.30 7.03
N ARG A 463 3.70 21.85 5.85
CA ARG A 463 2.35 21.34 5.65
C ARG A 463 2.09 20.06 6.44
N ILE A 464 3.06 19.14 6.54
CA ILE A 464 2.97 17.94 7.38
C ILE A 464 2.76 18.35 8.84
N ALA A 465 3.58 19.28 9.36
CA ALA A 465 3.49 19.75 10.73
C ALA A 465 2.12 20.39 11.00
N HIS A 466 1.64 21.29 10.14
CA HIS A 466 0.34 21.94 10.32
C HIS A 466 -0.82 20.95 10.31
N LEU A 467 -0.85 20.01 9.35
CA LEU A 467 -1.93 19.01 9.30
C LEU A 467 -1.86 18.02 10.46
N SER A 468 -0.66 17.72 10.95
CA SER A 468 -0.48 16.87 12.14
C SER A 468 -0.96 17.60 13.40
N LEU A 469 -0.66 18.89 13.53
CA LEU A 469 -1.22 19.74 14.60
C LEU A 469 -2.73 19.83 14.50
N ASP A 470 -3.30 20.04 13.31
CA ASP A 470 -4.76 20.07 13.12
C ASP A 470 -5.42 18.74 13.53
N LEU A 471 -4.75 17.60 13.30
CA LEU A 471 -5.20 16.29 13.77
C LEU A 471 -5.10 16.16 15.30
N ILE A 472 -4.04 16.71 15.90
CA ILE A 472 -3.76 16.59 17.33
C ILE A 472 -4.61 17.58 18.15
N CYS A 473 -4.51 18.86 17.82
CA CYS A 473 -5.18 20.01 18.45
C CYS A 473 -6.64 20.18 18.01
N GLY A 474 -7.07 19.54 16.91
CA GLY A 474 -8.47 19.52 16.49
C GLY A 474 -9.41 18.81 17.47
N THR A 475 -8.84 18.22 18.53
CA THR A 475 -9.55 17.58 19.62
C THR A 475 -9.61 18.51 20.83
N PRO A 476 -10.73 18.62 21.58
CA PRO A 476 -10.92 19.57 22.68
C PRO A 476 -10.13 19.21 23.96
N PHE A 477 -8.97 18.58 23.79
CA PHE A 477 -8.30 17.75 24.77
C PHE A 477 -6.85 18.18 25.00
N ASP A 478 -6.54 19.47 24.94
CA ASP A 478 -5.17 19.98 25.10
C ASP A 478 -4.47 19.34 26.32
N THR A 479 -5.12 19.30 27.48
CA THR A 479 -4.57 18.67 28.69
C THR A 479 -4.32 17.16 28.57
N PHE A 480 -5.13 16.42 27.80
CA PHE A 480 -4.98 14.98 27.63
C PHE A 480 -3.90 14.64 26.60
N VAL A 481 -3.80 15.41 25.53
CA VAL A 481 -2.71 15.28 24.55
C VAL A 481 -1.37 15.57 25.24
N HIS A 482 -1.27 16.68 25.99
CA HIS A 482 -0.06 16.98 26.76
C HIS A 482 0.31 15.85 27.72
N HIS A 483 -0.68 15.27 28.42
CA HIS A 483 -0.45 14.15 29.31
C HIS A 483 0.07 12.89 28.59
N LEU A 484 -0.55 12.50 27.46
CA LEU A 484 -0.09 11.35 26.69
C LEU A 484 1.31 11.55 26.11
N VAL A 485 1.62 12.75 25.62
CA VAL A 485 2.95 13.06 25.10
C VAL A 485 3.99 13.02 26.22
N ARG A 486 3.65 13.54 27.40
CA ARG A 486 4.51 13.54 28.58
C ARG A 486 4.85 12.13 29.08
N GLU A 487 3.87 11.23 29.07
CA GLU A 487 4.08 9.83 29.46
C GLU A 487 4.73 8.99 28.36
N SER A 488 4.85 9.55 27.14
CA SER A 488 5.46 8.84 26.04
C SER A 488 6.97 8.66 26.26
N VAL A 489 7.44 7.44 26.00
CA VAL A 489 8.87 7.09 26.03
C VAL A 489 9.66 7.77 24.91
N TYR A 490 8.96 8.40 23.96
CA TYR A 490 9.52 8.99 22.74
C TYR A 490 10.13 10.38 22.96
N LEU A 491 9.75 11.08 24.04
CA LEU A 491 10.25 12.44 24.29
C LEU A 491 11.78 12.50 24.31
N ASP A 492 12.43 11.52 24.94
CA ASP A 492 13.90 11.43 25.00
C ASP A 492 14.52 11.18 23.62
N CYS A 493 13.86 10.44 22.74
CA CYS A 493 14.28 10.27 21.35
C CYS A 493 14.16 11.59 20.59
N TRP A 494 13.06 12.32 20.75
CA TRP A 494 12.86 13.62 20.10
C TRP A 494 13.93 14.63 20.53
N ARG A 495 14.34 14.63 21.81
CA ARG A 495 15.44 15.49 22.30
C ARG A 495 16.74 15.32 21.50
N ARG A 496 17.04 14.11 21.02
CA ARG A 496 18.26 13.85 20.24
C ARG A 496 18.20 14.49 18.86
N TYR A 497 17.06 14.40 18.18
CA TYR A 497 16.85 15.12 16.91
C TYR A 497 16.98 16.62 17.10
N LEU A 498 16.47 17.15 18.21
CA LEU A 498 16.53 18.57 18.53
C LEU A 498 17.95 19.06 18.81
N ALA A 499 18.70 18.30 19.61
CA ALA A 499 20.12 18.57 19.83
C ALA A 499 20.90 18.55 18.49
N PHE A 500 20.58 17.58 17.62
CA PHE A 500 21.17 17.50 16.29
C PHE A 500 20.85 18.74 15.44
N PHE A 501 19.56 19.10 15.29
CA PHE A 501 19.14 20.28 14.53
C PHE A 501 19.61 21.61 15.15
N GLY A 502 19.85 21.65 16.46
CA GLY A 502 20.43 22.77 17.19
C GLY A 502 21.96 22.84 17.15
N SER A 503 22.64 21.81 16.63
CA SER A 503 24.10 21.75 16.62
C SER A 503 24.69 22.83 15.70
N CYS A 504 25.63 23.59 16.26
CA CYS A 504 26.10 24.83 15.63
C CYS A 504 26.91 24.60 14.35
N GLY A 505 27.49 23.41 14.17
CA GLY A 505 28.21 23.02 12.96
C GLY A 505 27.31 22.88 11.73
N LEU A 506 26.06 22.43 11.91
CA LEU A 506 25.07 22.30 10.81
C LEU A 506 24.48 23.65 10.41
N LEU A 507 24.47 24.61 11.34
CA LEU A 507 24.00 25.97 11.15
C LEU A 507 25.10 26.91 10.64
N ASP A 508 26.34 26.43 10.44
CA ASP A 508 27.41 27.22 9.82
C ASP A 508 26.99 27.63 8.40
N PRO A 509 27.01 28.92 8.05
CA PRO A 509 26.73 29.39 6.68
C PRO A 509 27.57 28.73 5.59
N LEU A 510 28.72 28.14 5.95
CA LEU A 510 29.59 27.38 5.04
C LEU A 510 29.12 25.94 4.82
N HIS A 511 28.20 25.43 5.65
CA HIS A 511 27.64 24.10 5.48
C HIS A 511 26.78 24.04 4.21
N LYS A 512 27.03 23.06 3.33
CA LYS A 512 26.38 22.94 2.01
C LYS A 512 24.85 22.93 2.07
N ASN A 513 24.28 22.45 3.19
CA ASN A 513 22.84 22.36 3.43
C ASN A 513 22.34 23.27 4.59
N CYS A 514 23.13 24.26 5.00
CA CYS A 514 22.82 25.17 6.13
C CYS A 514 21.36 25.68 6.09
N ALA A 515 20.91 26.15 4.92
CA ALA A 515 19.55 26.68 4.77
C ALA A 515 18.45 25.63 5.06
N MET A 516 18.65 24.37 4.68
CA MET A 516 17.67 23.32 4.98
C MET A 516 17.69 22.93 6.45
N TYR A 517 18.86 22.90 7.08
CA TYR A 517 18.97 22.69 8.52
C TYR A 517 18.24 23.79 9.28
N HIS A 518 18.51 25.07 8.99
CA HIS A 518 17.79 26.20 9.60
C HIS A 518 16.28 26.08 9.47
N ILE A 519 15.81 25.72 8.28
CA ILE A 519 14.38 25.51 8.02
C ILE A 519 13.85 24.37 8.89
N CYS A 520 14.51 23.21 8.92
CA CYS A 520 14.07 22.08 9.72
C CYS A 520 14.07 22.40 11.20
N THR A 521 15.12 23.01 11.74
CA THR A 521 15.23 23.43 13.14
C THR A 521 14.10 24.38 13.52
N PHE A 522 13.83 25.37 12.68
CA PHE A 522 12.75 26.34 12.91
C PHE A 522 11.37 25.66 12.93
N TRP A 523 11.04 24.86 11.91
CA TRP A 523 9.74 24.18 11.83
C TRP A 523 9.53 23.17 12.95
N VAL A 524 10.58 22.43 13.30
CA VAL A 524 10.52 21.47 14.40
C VAL A 524 10.29 22.21 15.73
N GLY A 525 10.97 23.34 15.93
CA GLY A 525 10.76 24.21 17.09
C GLY A 525 9.32 24.70 17.18
N GLU A 526 8.79 25.32 16.12
CA GLU A 526 7.39 25.80 16.08
C GLU A 526 6.37 24.66 16.29
N PHE A 527 6.59 23.50 15.66
CA PHE A 527 5.70 22.35 15.79
C PHE A 527 5.64 21.83 17.23
N LEU A 528 6.79 21.74 17.90
CA LEU A 528 6.85 21.28 19.29
C LEU A 528 6.36 22.35 20.26
N GLU A 529 6.62 23.63 20.00
CA GLU A 529 6.06 24.73 20.78
C GLU A 529 4.53 24.71 20.76
N GLU A 530 3.92 24.54 19.59
CA GLU A 530 2.46 24.44 19.49
C GLU A 530 1.92 23.17 20.17
N MET A 531 2.64 22.04 20.07
CA MET A 531 2.20 20.76 20.63
C MET A 531 2.42 20.65 22.16
N LEU A 532 3.44 21.30 22.70
CA LEU A 532 3.87 21.17 24.11
C LEU A 532 3.67 22.45 24.94
N GLY A 533 3.39 23.60 24.30
CA GLY A 533 3.11 24.87 24.97
C GLY A 533 4.27 25.36 25.85
N GLU A 534 3.95 25.95 27.01
CA GLU A 534 4.93 26.47 27.98
C GLU A 534 5.92 25.40 28.47
N GLU A 535 5.54 24.12 28.47
CA GLU A 535 6.45 23.03 28.85
C GLU A 535 7.59 22.85 27.82
N TRP A 536 7.35 23.21 26.56
CA TRP A 536 8.40 23.25 25.55
C TRP A 536 9.49 24.24 25.94
N GLU A 537 9.13 25.43 26.43
CA GLU A 537 10.10 26.44 26.82
C GLU A 537 10.98 25.93 27.97
N GLU A 538 10.40 25.30 28.98
CA GLU A 538 11.15 24.70 30.10
C GLU A 538 12.07 23.58 29.61
N LYS A 539 11.58 22.69 28.74
CA LYS A 539 12.40 21.61 28.16
C LYS A 539 13.46 22.11 27.20
N LEU A 540 13.19 23.16 26.43
CA LEU A 540 14.18 23.82 25.59
C LEU A 540 15.25 24.46 26.47
N LEU A 541 14.89 25.12 27.57
CA LEU A 541 15.83 25.67 28.56
C LEU A 541 16.68 24.57 29.22
N GLU A 542 16.10 23.40 29.54
CA GLU A 542 16.85 22.23 30.01
C GLU A 542 17.80 21.69 28.94
N MET A 543 17.38 21.62 27.66
CA MET A 543 18.23 21.21 26.54
C MET A 543 19.35 22.22 26.23
N GLN A 544 19.11 23.51 26.50
CA GLN A 544 20.08 24.59 26.42
C GLN A 544 21.16 24.53 27.51
N ALA A 545 21.12 23.56 28.44
CA ALA A 545 22.19 23.30 29.40
C ALA A 545 23.54 22.98 28.71
N TYR A 546 23.55 22.64 27.42
CA TYR A 546 24.73 22.70 26.56
C TYR A 546 24.97 24.15 26.08
N GLY A 547 25.31 25.04 27.01
CA GLY A 547 25.88 26.37 26.80
C GLY A 547 25.08 27.36 25.94
N VAL A 548 24.79 28.54 26.49
CA VAL A 548 24.37 29.70 25.67
C VAL A 548 25.61 30.40 25.13
N CYS A 549 25.71 30.53 23.81
CA CYS A 549 26.81 31.21 23.14
C CYS A 549 27.00 32.61 23.73
N SER A 550 28.18 32.84 24.31
CA SER A 550 28.53 34.06 24.99
C SER A 550 28.76 35.24 24.03
N ASN A 551 28.60 35.04 22.72
CA ASN A 551 28.52 36.13 21.75
C ASN A 551 27.10 36.71 21.74
N PRO A 552 26.87 37.94 22.24
CA PRO A 552 25.53 38.54 22.34
C PRO A 552 24.90 38.86 20.98
N ARG A 553 25.65 38.74 19.88
CA ARG A 553 25.16 38.88 18.50
C ARG A 553 25.06 37.55 17.77
N CYS A 554 25.17 36.44 18.49
CA CYS A 554 24.95 35.14 17.90
C CYS A 554 23.49 35.05 17.44
N PRO A 555 23.23 34.83 16.14
CA PRO A 555 21.85 34.73 15.63
C PRO A 555 21.11 33.51 16.20
N PHE A 556 21.85 32.51 16.70
CA PHE A 556 21.33 31.31 17.33
C PHE A 556 22.22 30.94 18.53
N PRO A 557 21.97 31.52 19.71
CA PRO A 557 22.89 31.45 20.84
C PRO A 557 22.83 30.12 21.60
N PHE A 558 22.30 29.04 21.03
CA PHE A 558 22.11 27.77 21.73
C PHE A 558 23.08 26.70 21.21
N GLY A 559 23.38 25.67 22.01
CA GLY A 559 24.27 24.56 21.62
C GLY A 559 25.77 24.90 21.66
N ALA A 560 26.17 25.81 22.54
CA ALA A 560 27.54 26.28 22.60
C ALA A 560 28.47 25.26 23.28
N GLU A 561 29.11 24.42 22.47
CA GLU A 561 30.03 23.37 22.94
C GLU A 561 31.47 23.85 23.12
N PHE A 562 31.84 25.01 22.55
CA PHE A 562 33.21 25.52 22.63
C PHE A 562 33.41 26.35 23.90
N THR A 563 33.94 25.75 24.97
CA THR A 563 34.41 26.50 26.14
C THR A 563 35.90 26.83 25.99
N VAL A 564 36.27 28.09 26.27
CA VAL A 564 37.68 28.52 26.26
C VAL A 564 38.13 28.80 27.68
N PHE A 565 39.13 28.06 28.15
CA PHE A 565 39.68 28.23 29.51
C PHE A 565 40.11 29.67 29.81
N ASN A 566 40.62 30.40 28.81
CA ASN A 566 41.12 31.77 28.98
C ASN A 566 40.01 32.84 29.12
N HIS A 567 38.74 32.49 28.92
CA HIS A 567 37.61 33.41 29.02
C HIS A 567 36.56 32.93 30.03
N GLY A 568 37.00 32.36 31.15
CA GLY A 568 36.11 31.97 32.25
C GLY A 568 35.13 30.85 31.90
N ASN A 569 35.53 29.94 31.00
CA ASN A 569 34.68 28.87 30.46
C ASN A 569 33.41 29.37 29.75
N ALA A 570 33.40 30.61 29.26
CA ALA A 570 32.33 31.13 28.42
C ALA A 570 32.11 30.20 27.21
N PRO A 571 30.92 29.60 27.03
CA PRO A 571 30.65 28.70 25.93
C PRO A 571 30.34 29.51 24.65
N PHE A 572 30.85 29.07 23.49
CA PHE A 572 30.54 29.64 22.18
C PHE A 572 30.05 28.58 21.20
N CYS A 573 29.12 28.95 20.32
CA CYS A 573 28.58 28.05 19.28
C CYS A 573 29.59 27.78 18.15
N SER A 574 30.57 28.66 17.96
CA SER A 574 31.57 28.52 16.90
C SER A 574 32.80 29.36 17.22
N ARG A 575 33.94 28.99 16.63
CA ARG A 575 35.16 29.80 16.67
C ARG A 575 34.92 31.22 16.14
N ARG A 576 34.05 31.38 15.15
CA ARG A 576 33.67 32.71 14.63
C ARG A 576 32.96 33.55 15.69
N CYS A 577 32.01 32.97 16.44
CA CYS A 577 31.34 33.70 17.52
C CYS A 577 32.30 34.02 18.68
N GLN A 578 33.23 33.12 18.98
CA GLN A 578 34.33 33.39 19.91
C GLN A 578 35.20 34.55 19.42
N GLU A 579 35.66 34.52 18.16
CA GLU A 579 36.51 35.55 17.58
C GLU A 579 35.80 36.91 17.57
N ILE A 580 34.54 36.96 17.16
CA ILE A 580 33.73 38.18 17.19
C ILE A 580 33.59 38.71 18.62
N SER A 581 33.22 37.85 19.59
CA SER A 581 33.10 38.25 20.99
C SER A 581 34.43 38.73 21.56
N SER A 582 35.53 38.04 21.24
CA SER A 582 36.88 38.42 21.66
C SER A 582 37.34 39.73 21.03
N THR A 583 36.95 40.03 19.79
CA THR A 583 37.25 41.31 19.13
C THR A 583 36.55 42.47 19.87
N TYR A 584 35.33 42.27 20.37
CA TYR A 584 34.63 43.27 21.19
C TYR A 584 35.19 43.36 22.63
N ALA A 585 35.56 42.24 23.24
CA ALA A 585 36.22 42.22 24.54
C ALA A 585 37.59 42.92 24.48
N TRP A 586 38.33 42.71 23.39
CA TRP A 586 39.58 43.41 23.08
C TRP A 586 39.34 44.90 22.81
N GLN A 587 38.27 45.32 22.13
CA GLN A 587 37.96 46.75 22.00
C GLN A 587 37.64 47.43 23.34
N ARG A 588 37.17 46.67 24.35
CA ARG A 588 36.94 47.19 25.71
C ARG A 588 38.22 47.22 26.56
N TYR A 589 39.20 46.36 26.25
CA TYR A 589 40.50 46.27 26.94
C TYR A 589 41.66 46.98 26.21
N SER A 590 41.49 47.35 24.93
CA SER A 590 42.47 48.04 24.07
C SER A 590 42.75 49.50 24.47
N ASN A 591 42.24 49.97 25.61
CA ASN A 591 42.74 51.18 26.26
C ASN A 591 43.87 50.89 27.27
N LEU A 592 44.28 49.64 27.46
CA LEU A 592 45.45 49.30 28.27
C LEU A 592 46.25 48.14 27.66
N VAL A 593 47.37 48.54 27.03
CA VAL A 593 48.64 47.79 26.89
C VAL A 593 48.72 46.69 25.82
N ASP A 594 49.91 46.69 25.23
CA ASP A 594 50.38 46.05 24.01
C ASP A 594 50.99 44.65 24.23
N GLU A 595 51.17 43.97 23.11
CA GLU A 595 52.08 42.87 22.78
C GLU A 595 51.81 41.39 23.18
N THR A 596 51.58 40.63 22.09
CA THR A 596 52.10 39.30 21.73
C THR A 596 51.67 38.05 22.50
N PHE A 597 51.04 37.10 21.77
CA PHE A 597 51.48 35.70 21.71
C PHE A 597 50.82 34.95 20.53
N ARG A 598 51.63 34.34 19.65
CA ARG A 598 51.19 33.36 18.64
C ARG A 598 51.33 31.95 19.23
N GLY A 599 50.23 31.22 19.34
CA GLY A 599 50.22 29.79 19.64
C GLY A 599 49.35 29.03 18.64
N ARG A 600 49.90 27.95 18.06
CA ARG A 600 49.20 27.04 17.15
C ARG A 600 48.14 26.23 17.91
N THR A 601 46.96 26.06 17.31
CA THR A 601 45.98 25.04 17.72
C THR A 601 45.69 24.14 16.53
N ARG A 602 45.82 22.83 16.73
CA ARG A 602 45.53 21.78 15.74
C ARG A 602 44.04 21.81 15.39
N GLN A 603 43.73 21.78 14.09
CA GLN A 603 42.43 21.40 13.56
C GLN A 603 42.22 19.92 13.85
N LEU A 604 41.26 19.58 14.71
CA LEU A 604 40.59 18.30 14.63
C LEU A 604 39.58 18.46 13.49
N LEU A 605 39.89 17.87 12.34
CA LEU A 605 38.85 17.52 11.36
C LEU A 605 37.95 16.53 12.09
N ILE A 606 36.76 16.98 12.47
CA ILE A 606 35.67 16.05 12.77
C ILE A 606 35.24 15.54 11.42
N ASP A 607 35.48 14.25 11.16
CA ASP A 607 34.95 13.59 9.97
C ASP A 607 33.43 13.80 9.94
N PRO A 608 32.82 14.03 8.76
CA PRO A 608 31.38 14.21 8.65
C PRO A 608 30.70 12.97 9.22
N VAL A 609 30.11 13.11 10.41
CA VAL A 609 29.30 12.07 11.03
C VAL A 609 28.07 11.88 10.17
N ASP A 610 27.79 10.66 9.74
CA ASP A 610 26.55 10.34 9.04
C ASP A 610 25.37 10.71 9.98
N PRO A 611 24.48 11.64 9.59
CA PRO A 611 23.33 12.03 10.39
C PRO A 611 22.47 10.85 10.84
N LEU A 612 22.43 9.77 10.04
CA LEU A 612 21.70 8.55 10.37
C LEU A 612 22.46 7.75 11.44
N GLU A 613 23.78 7.60 11.33
CA GLU A 613 24.56 6.91 12.37
C GLU A 613 24.52 7.63 13.73
N TYR A 614 24.55 8.96 13.73
CA TYR A 614 24.48 9.77 14.96
C TYR A 614 23.20 9.52 15.76
N VAL A 615 22.08 9.33 15.06
CA VAL A 615 20.77 9.14 15.68
C VAL A 615 20.47 7.68 15.99
N PHE A 616 20.97 6.73 15.17
CA PHE A 616 20.58 5.31 15.26
C PHE A 616 21.53 4.39 16.04
N ASN A 617 22.82 4.71 16.23
CA ASN A 617 23.80 3.80 16.87
C ASN A 617 23.83 3.83 18.42
N SER A 618 22.67 3.84 19.09
CA SER A 618 22.63 3.65 20.55
C SER A 618 21.60 2.59 20.97
N ASP A 619 22.06 1.35 21.11
CA ASP A 619 21.64 0.22 21.96
C ASP A 619 20.19 0.11 22.52
N ILE A 620 19.14 0.55 21.82
CA ILE A 620 17.75 0.44 22.33
C ILE A 620 16.87 -0.57 21.57
N TYR A 621 17.21 -0.94 20.33
CA TYR A 621 16.36 -1.86 19.52
C TYR A 621 16.70 -3.36 19.65
N SER A 622 17.71 -3.74 20.44
CA SER A 622 18.07 -5.15 20.70
C SER A 622 17.27 -5.81 21.84
N GLY A 623 16.33 -5.08 22.48
CA GLY A 623 15.61 -5.55 23.68
C GLY A 623 14.17 -6.04 23.47
N LEU A 624 13.64 -6.04 22.25
CA LEU A 624 12.26 -6.45 21.96
C LEU A 624 12.26 -7.59 20.91
N ASP A 625 12.64 -8.79 21.35
CA ASP A 625 12.11 -10.08 20.87
C ASP A 625 12.99 -11.23 21.39
N SER A 626 12.65 -11.76 22.57
CA SER A 626 12.94 -13.13 22.95
C SER A 626 11.88 -13.58 23.96
N PRO A 627 10.94 -14.48 23.57
CA PRO A 627 10.16 -15.18 24.56
C PRO A 627 11.06 -16.25 25.19
N ASP A 628 11.15 -16.19 26.52
CA ASP A 628 11.79 -17.20 27.37
C ASP A 628 11.44 -18.62 26.89
N SER A 629 12.47 -19.34 26.45
CA SER A 629 12.43 -20.80 26.26
C SER A 629 13.63 -21.43 26.95
N SER A 630 13.41 -21.77 28.21
CA SER A 630 14.17 -22.72 29.05
C SER A 630 13.42 -22.78 30.39
N ASP A 631 13.09 -23.88 31.03
CA ASP A 631 13.33 -25.31 30.85
C ASP A 631 12.30 -26.00 31.74
N SER A 632 11.75 -27.14 31.30
CA SER A 632 11.43 -28.23 32.22
C SER A 632 11.26 -29.54 31.45
N ASP A 633 12.38 -30.22 31.24
CA ASP A 633 12.43 -31.68 31.13
C ASP A 633 12.20 -32.29 32.52
N ALA A 634 11.25 -33.24 32.64
CA ALA A 634 11.40 -34.48 33.41
C ALA A 634 10.13 -35.36 33.37
N ILE A 635 10.34 -36.61 32.91
CA ILE A 635 9.50 -37.84 32.93
C ILE A 635 8.53 -38.02 31.75
#